data_AF-A0PVN3-F1
#
_entry.id   AF-A0PVN3-F1
#
_cell.length_a   1.000
_cell.length_b   1.000
_cell.length_c   1.000
_cell.angle_alpha   90.00
_cell.angle_beta   90.00
_cell.angle_gamma   90.00
#
_symmetry.space_group_name_H-M   'P 1'
#
loop_
_entity.id
_entity.type
_entity.pdbx_description
1 polymer ?
#
loop_
_entity_poly.entity_id
_entity_poly.type
_entity_poly.pdbx_seq_one_letter_code
_entity_poly.pdbx_strand_id
1 'polypeptide(L)'
;MGETYESVTVEIKDQVAQATLIGPGKGNAMGPAFWSELPEVFAALDADRDVRAIVITGSGKNFSYGLDVPAMGGTFAPLMAEGALARPRTDFHAEVLRMQKATNAVADCRTPTIASVHGWCIGGGVDLISAVDMRYASADAKFSIREVKLAIVADMGSLARLPMILNDGHLRELALTGRDIDAARAEKIGLVNQVFEDADATLAAAHATATEIAANPPLAVYGVKDVLDQQRASAVAENLRYVAAWNAAFLPSKDLTEGISATFAKRPPQFTGEQAAASTYPRGVASMTEDGRIRVPADLDAVTALGAEDHSEIDSAAIERIWQATRYWYQAGMHPAIQLCIRHNGRVVLNRAIGHGWGNAPSDAPDAEKIPVSTDTPFCTYSSAKAITATVVHMLAERGHFSLDDRVCEYIPSYTSHGKDHTTIRHVLTHSAGVPFPTGPRPDVTRADDHDYAARKLGELRPLYPPGLVHIYHALTWGPLMREIIWATTRKEIRDILATEILDPLGFRWTNFGVAEEDLPLVAPSHATGRPLPPVIAAAFRKAIGGTVHEVIPYTNKPLFLRTIIPSSNTVSTANELSRFMEILRRGGELDGVRIMAPETVRSAVTECRRLRPDSATGLAPLRWGTGFMLGSNRFGPFGRNAPAAFGHLGLVNIATWADPDRGLSVGLINSGKPGRDPDAKRYVALKNAITAEIPPKTVE
;
A
#
# COMPACT_ATOMS: atom_id res chain seq x y z
N MET A 1 -17.08 -45.21 16.26
CA MET A 1 -15.72 -44.96 15.74
C MET A 1 -14.80 -45.96 16.43
N GLY A 2 -14.21 -46.89 15.68
CA GLY A 2 -13.37 -47.98 16.22
C GLY A 2 -11.94 -47.96 15.69
N GLU A 3 -11.50 -46.81 15.16
CA GLU A 3 -10.12 -46.59 14.73
C GLU A 3 -9.31 -46.00 15.89
N THR A 4 -8.25 -46.70 16.28
CA THR A 4 -7.31 -46.22 17.28
C THR A 4 -6.33 -45.29 16.58
N TYR A 5 -6.49 -43.98 16.75
CA TYR A 5 -5.52 -42.99 16.28
C TYR A 5 -4.28 -42.99 17.19
N GLU A 6 -3.13 -42.68 16.61
CA GLU A 6 -1.87 -42.59 17.34
C GLU A 6 -1.83 -41.32 18.20
N SER A 7 -2.33 -40.19 17.69
CA SER A 7 -2.09 -38.86 18.26
C SER A 7 -3.20 -38.31 19.15
N VAL A 8 -4.42 -38.86 19.03
CA VAL A 8 -5.62 -38.36 19.68
C VAL A 8 -6.51 -39.51 20.13
N THR A 9 -7.03 -39.47 21.35
CA THR A 9 -8.14 -40.35 21.75
C THR A 9 -9.44 -39.56 21.80
N VAL A 10 -10.55 -40.22 21.47
CA VAL A 10 -11.88 -39.61 21.47
C VAL A 10 -12.81 -40.42 22.37
N GLU A 11 -13.44 -39.74 23.32
CA GLU A 11 -14.49 -40.30 24.18
C GLU A 11 -15.76 -39.47 24.01
N ILE A 12 -16.89 -40.10 23.73
CA ILE A 12 -18.18 -39.41 23.60
C ILE A 12 -19.07 -39.82 24.76
N LYS A 13 -19.55 -38.84 25.51
CA LYS A 13 -20.47 -39.04 26.63
C LYS A 13 -21.46 -37.88 26.70
N ASP A 14 -22.73 -38.20 26.91
CA ASP A 14 -23.79 -37.20 27.11
C ASP A 14 -23.80 -36.10 26.01
N GLN A 15 -23.62 -36.51 24.76
CA GLN A 15 -23.54 -35.65 23.57
C GLN A 15 -22.32 -34.70 23.49
N VAL A 16 -21.35 -34.85 24.40
CA VAL A 16 -20.08 -34.12 24.38
C VAL A 16 -18.96 -35.08 23.98
N ALA A 17 -18.15 -34.70 23.00
CA ALA A 17 -16.94 -35.42 22.65
C ALA A 17 -15.72 -34.81 23.36
N GLN A 18 -14.89 -35.62 23.98
CA GLN A 18 -13.57 -35.22 24.47
C GLN A 18 -12.49 -35.77 23.54
N ALA A 19 -11.79 -34.87 22.84
CA ALA A 19 -10.59 -35.17 22.07
C ALA A 19 -9.35 -34.90 22.92
N THR A 20 -8.62 -35.97 23.29
CA THR A 20 -7.43 -35.88 24.15
C THR A 20 -6.17 -36.08 23.31
N LEU A 21 -5.29 -35.07 23.28
CA LEU A 21 -3.98 -35.16 22.63
C LEU A 21 -3.07 -36.09 23.43
N ILE A 22 -2.58 -37.16 22.82
CA ILE A 22 -1.73 -38.17 23.48
C ILE A 22 -0.29 -38.24 22.91
N GLY A 23 -0.01 -37.48 21.84
CA GLY A 23 1.26 -37.56 21.11
C GLY A 23 1.32 -38.79 20.21
N PRO A 24 2.37 -38.93 19.40
CA PRO A 24 3.37 -39.91 19.82
C PRO A 24 4.62 -39.26 20.42
N GLY A 25 4.79 -37.95 20.23
CA GLY A 25 5.90 -37.18 20.79
C GLY A 25 5.72 -36.84 22.27
N LYS A 26 6.83 -36.76 23.01
CA LYS A 26 6.83 -36.46 24.46
C LYS A 26 6.08 -35.16 24.77
N GLY A 27 5.14 -35.22 25.71
CA GLY A 27 4.33 -34.05 26.11
C GLY A 27 3.38 -33.58 25.01
N ASN A 28 2.81 -34.55 24.28
CA ASN A 28 1.85 -34.36 23.21
C ASN A 28 2.39 -33.50 22.06
N ALA A 29 3.65 -33.72 21.69
CA ALA A 29 4.23 -33.04 20.53
C ALA A 29 3.59 -33.56 19.22
N MET A 30 3.39 -32.65 18.27
CA MET A 30 2.61 -32.83 17.05
C MET A 30 3.52 -33.32 15.92
N GLY A 31 3.60 -34.64 15.76
CA GLY A 31 4.30 -35.32 14.67
C GLY A 31 3.41 -35.58 13.44
N PRO A 32 3.93 -36.27 12.41
CA PRO A 32 3.20 -36.55 11.17
C PRO A 32 1.80 -37.14 11.35
N ALA A 33 1.64 -38.10 12.28
CA ALA A 33 0.35 -38.72 12.60
C ALA A 33 -0.70 -37.70 13.03
N PHE A 34 -0.35 -36.73 13.89
CA PHE A 34 -1.28 -35.69 14.32
C PHE A 34 -1.81 -34.89 13.14
N TRP A 35 -0.92 -34.50 12.21
CA TRP A 35 -1.27 -33.70 11.04
C TRP A 35 -2.12 -34.47 10.02
N SER A 36 -2.11 -35.80 10.02
CA SER A 36 -2.99 -36.63 9.18
C SER A 36 -4.30 -37.01 9.88
N GLU A 37 -4.25 -37.32 11.17
CA GLU A 37 -5.38 -37.88 11.92
C GLU A 37 -6.37 -36.81 12.37
N LEU A 38 -5.91 -35.60 12.75
CA LEU A 38 -6.82 -34.58 13.28
C LEU A 38 -7.93 -34.16 12.29
N PRO A 39 -7.66 -33.96 10.98
CA PRO A 39 -8.72 -33.76 9.99
C PRO A 39 -9.76 -34.89 9.95
N GLU A 40 -9.32 -36.14 10.05
CA GLU A 40 -10.21 -37.31 10.03
C GLU A 40 -11.07 -37.38 11.29
N VAL A 41 -10.46 -37.16 12.46
CA VAL A 41 -11.16 -37.09 13.75
C VAL A 41 -12.24 -36.01 13.73
N PHE A 42 -11.90 -34.79 13.30
CA PHE A 42 -12.86 -33.68 13.31
C PHE A 42 -13.93 -33.82 12.24
N ALA A 43 -13.61 -34.38 11.07
CA ALA A 43 -14.62 -34.71 10.07
C ALA A 43 -15.62 -35.77 10.60
N ALA A 44 -15.13 -36.78 11.33
CA ALA A 44 -15.97 -37.81 11.92
C ALA A 44 -16.86 -37.24 13.04
N LEU A 45 -16.30 -36.42 13.93
CA LEU A 45 -17.04 -35.74 15.00
C LEU A 45 -18.08 -34.75 14.48
N ASP A 46 -17.77 -34.02 13.41
CA ASP A 46 -18.70 -33.07 12.78
C ASP A 46 -19.84 -33.76 12.03
N ALA A 47 -19.60 -34.97 11.51
CA ALA A 47 -20.61 -35.78 10.85
C ALA A 47 -21.58 -36.47 11.82
N ASP A 48 -21.14 -36.71 13.06
CA ASP A 48 -21.94 -37.37 14.09
C ASP A 48 -22.95 -36.39 14.73
N ARG A 49 -24.24 -36.63 14.47
CA ARG A 49 -25.34 -35.77 14.93
C ARG A 49 -25.58 -35.84 16.44
N ASP A 50 -25.06 -36.89 17.09
CA ASP A 50 -25.15 -37.07 18.53
C ASP A 50 -24.05 -36.31 19.27
N VAL A 51 -23.04 -35.79 18.56
CA VAL A 51 -22.02 -34.88 19.11
C VAL A 51 -22.46 -33.43 18.95
N ARG A 52 -22.50 -32.69 20.06
CA ARG A 52 -23.09 -31.34 20.14
C ARG A 52 -22.14 -30.28 20.65
N ALA A 53 -21.07 -30.69 21.30
CA ALA A 53 -19.93 -29.87 21.65
C ALA A 53 -18.68 -30.77 21.76
N ILE A 54 -17.51 -30.19 21.52
CA ILE A 54 -16.22 -30.90 21.55
C ILE A 54 -15.29 -30.19 22.55
N VAL A 55 -14.75 -30.95 23.51
CA VAL A 55 -13.70 -30.49 24.43
C VAL A 55 -12.36 -31.05 23.96
N ILE A 56 -11.37 -30.19 23.75
CA ILE A 56 -10.01 -30.56 23.41
C ILE A 56 -9.12 -30.39 24.64
N THR A 57 -8.35 -31.41 25.00
CA THR A 57 -7.40 -31.36 26.13
C THR A 57 -6.14 -32.16 25.83
N GLY A 58 -5.09 -31.99 26.64
CA GLY A 58 -3.87 -32.80 26.55
C GLY A 58 -3.80 -33.92 27.58
N SER A 59 -3.07 -34.99 27.26
CA SER A 59 -2.77 -36.03 28.23
C SER A 59 -1.57 -35.64 29.13
N GLY A 60 -1.52 -36.22 30.33
CA GLY A 60 -0.39 -36.03 31.25
C GLY A 60 -0.26 -34.59 31.73
N LYS A 61 0.97 -34.06 31.81
CA LYS A 61 1.29 -32.79 32.48
C LYS A 61 1.07 -31.53 31.64
N ASN A 62 0.87 -31.65 30.34
CA ASN A 62 0.86 -30.51 29.43
C ASN A 62 -0.25 -30.66 28.40
N PHE A 63 -0.76 -29.54 27.91
CA PHE A 63 -1.59 -29.51 26.74
C PHE A 63 -0.82 -30.00 25.50
N SER A 64 0.22 -29.26 25.07
CA SER A 64 1.12 -29.66 23.98
C SER A 64 2.38 -28.78 23.91
N TYR A 65 3.51 -29.40 23.56
CA TYR A 65 4.74 -28.69 23.19
C TYR A 65 4.78 -28.16 21.74
N GLY A 66 3.72 -28.38 20.95
CA GLY A 66 3.66 -27.98 19.55
C GLY A 66 4.39 -28.96 18.64
N LEU A 67 4.99 -28.46 17.55
CA LEU A 67 5.62 -29.27 16.51
C LEU A 67 6.68 -30.23 17.07
N ASP A 68 6.60 -31.51 16.71
CA ASP A 68 7.67 -32.49 16.97
C ASP A 68 8.79 -32.30 15.94
N VAL A 69 9.69 -31.36 16.21
CA VAL A 69 10.82 -31.01 15.34
C VAL A 69 11.67 -32.23 14.94
N PRO A 70 12.05 -33.15 15.88
CA PRO A 70 12.72 -34.40 15.51
C PRO A 70 11.94 -35.25 14.50
N ALA A 71 10.64 -35.46 14.72
CA ALA A 71 9.80 -36.28 13.83
C ALA A 71 9.61 -35.65 12.44
N MET A 72 9.71 -34.31 12.35
CA MET A 72 9.64 -33.57 11.09
C MET A 72 10.96 -33.51 10.31
N GLY A 73 12.02 -34.15 10.80
CA GLY A 73 13.33 -34.16 10.13
C GLY A 73 13.27 -34.65 8.68
N GLY A 74 12.43 -35.65 8.38
CA GLY A 74 12.21 -36.14 7.01
C GLY A 74 11.57 -35.12 6.08
N THR A 75 10.73 -34.24 6.62
CA THR A 75 10.09 -33.14 5.88
C THR A 75 11.06 -31.98 5.63
N PHE A 76 11.92 -31.67 6.60
CA PHE A 76 12.91 -30.59 6.46
C PHE A 76 14.16 -30.99 5.67
N ALA A 77 14.55 -32.26 5.67
CA ALA A 77 15.80 -32.70 5.04
C ALA A 77 15.90 -32.35 3.53
N PRO A 78 14.88 -32.59 2.69
CA PRO A 78 14.92 -32.18 1.28
C PRO A 78 15.01 -30.67 1.07
N LEU A 79 14.42 -29.89 1.99
CA LEU A 79 14.42 -28.43 1.96
C LEU A 79 15.81 -27.86 2.28
N MET A 80 16.56 -28.55 3.14
CA MET A 80 17.90 -28.17 3.59
C MET A 80 19.03 -28.79 2.78
N ALA A 81 18.72 -29.59 1.76
CA ALA A 81 19.71 -30.18 0.88
C ALA A 81 20.46 -29.09 0.09
N GLU A 82 21.76 -29.29 -0.11
CA GLU A 82 22.58 -28.37 -0.91
C GLU A 82 22.04 -28.30 -2.34
N GLY A 83 21.79 -27.09 -2.85
CA GLY A 83 21.20 -26.88 -4.17
C GLY A 83 19.69 -27.15 -4.26
N ALA A 84 18.95 -27.19 -3.14
CA ALA A 84 17.48 -27.28 -3.15
C ALA A 84 16.83 -26.05 -3.83
N LEU A 85 16.41 -26.22 -5.08
CA LEU A 85 15.74 -25.20 -5.90
C LEU A 85 14.21 -25.23 -5.72
N ALA A 86 13.45 -24.93 -6.78
CA ALA A 86 12.00 -24.74 -6.71
C ALA A 86 11.20 -25.98 -6.29
N ARG A 87 11.64 -27.19 -6.65
CA ARG A 87 10.86 -28.42 -6.41
C ARG A 87 10.69 -28.75 -4.92
N PRO A 88 11.77 -28.89 -4.11
CA PRO A 88 11.62 -29.12 -2.66
C PRO A 88 10.80 -28.03 -1.95
N ARG A 89 10.91 -26.78 -2.40
CA ARG A 89 10.15 -25.65 -1.86
C ARG A 89 8.66 -25.75 -2.19
N THR A 90 8.32 -26.14 -3.42
CA THR A 90 6.93 -26.34 -3.86
C THR A 90 6.30 -27.54 -3.15
N ASP A 91 7.05 -28.63 -2.98
CA ASP A 91 6.60 -29.81 -2.24
C ASP A 91 6.40 -29.48 -0.75
N PHE A 92 7.31 -28.71 -0.14
CA PHE A 92 7.17 -28.22 1.24
C PHE A 92 5.99 -27.24 1.39
N HIS A 93 5.76 -26.34 0.42
CA HIS A 93 4.56 -25.49 0.40
C HIS A 93 3.27 -26.32 0.43
N ALA A 94 3.19 -27.36 -0.40
CA ALA A 94 2.05 -28.28 -0.40
C ALA A 94 1.91 -29.01 0.94
N GLU A 95 3.02 -29.39 1.57
CA GLU A 95 3.03 -30.03 2.88
C GLU A 95 2.56 -29.10 4.00
N VAL A 96 2.98 -27.82 4.01
CA VAL A 96 2.47 -26.81 4.96
C VAL A 96 0.97 -26.64 4.80
N LEU A 97 0.46 -26.52 3.57
CA LEU A 97 -0.98 -26.46 3.31
C LEU A 97 -1.71 -27.73 3.77
N ARG A 98 -1.09 -28.92 3.64
CA ARG A 98 -1.64 -30.18 4.15
C ARG A 98 -1.71 -30.16 5.67
N MET A 99 -0.65 -29.74 6.36
CA MET A 99 -0.60 -29.65 7.83
C MET A 99 -1.61 -28.63 8.38
N GLN A 100 -1.78 -27.48 7.70
CA GLN A 100 -2.79 -26.48 8.06
C GLN A 100 -4.22 -27.06 8.09
N LYS A 101 -4.51 -28.12 7.32
CA LYS A 101 -5.82 -28.79 7.36
C LYS A 101 -6.16 -29.35 8.75
N ALA A 102 -5.17 -29.74 9.55
CA ALA A 102 -5.41 -30.22 10.91
C ALA A 102 -6.06 -29.13 11.77
N THR A 103 -5.43 -27.96 11.84
CA THR A 103 -5.98 -26.82 12.59
C THR A 103 -7.24 -26.26 11.95
N ASN A 104 -7.33 -26.24 10.61
CA ASN A 104 -8.52 -25.78 9.91
C ASN A 104 -9.72 -26.70 10.16
N ALA A 105 -9.53 -28.02 10.25
CA ALA A 105 -10.63 -28.94 10.56
C ALA A 105 -11.29 -28.64 11.91
N VAL A 106 -10.53 -28.12 12.88
CA VAL A 106 -11.09 -27.66 14.17
C VAL A 106 -11.88 -26.36 13.99
N ALA A 107 -11.33 -25.39 13.26
CA ALA A 107 -11.99 -24.10 13.01
C ALA A 107 -13.28 -24.28 12.21
N ASP A 108 -13.22 -25.07 11.14
CA ASP A 108 -14.29 -25.29 10.16
C ASP A 108 -15.34 -26.29 10.67
N CYS A 109 -15.12 -26.91 11.84
CA CYS A 109 -16.09 -27.81 12.47
C CYS A 109 -17.34 -27.02 12.87
N ARG A 110 -18.52 -27.46 12.42
CA ARG A 110 -19.80 -26.82 12.76
C ARG A 110 -20.13 -27.02 14.23
N THR A 111 -19.69 -28.14 14.80
CA THR A 111 -19.83 -28.43 16.23
C THR A 111 -18.91 -27.51 17.06
N PRO A 112 -19.45 -26.80 18.08
CA PRO A 112 -18.64 -25.90 18.91
C PRO A 112 -17.52 -26.61 19.67
N THR A 113 -16.41 -25.91 19.84
CA THR A 113 -15.15 -26.42 20.38
C THR A 113 -14.65 -25.62 21.58
N ILE A 114 -14.16 -26.31 22.60
CA ILE A 114 -13.61 -25.72 23.83
C ILE A 114 -12.25 -26.34 24.10
N ALA A 115 -11.20 -25.53 24.25
CA ALA A 115 -9.90 -26.01 24.72
C ALA A 115 -9.81 -25.91 26.24
N SER A 116 -9.44 -27.02 26.88
CA SER A 116 -9.01 -27.09 28.28
C SER A 116 -7.49 -27.20 28.32
N VAL A 117 -6.80 -26.13 28.71
CA VAL A 117 -5.34 -26.00 28.60
C VAL A 117 -4.66 -26.04 29.97
N HIS A 118 -3.74 -26.96 30.17
CA HIS A 118 -2.88 -27.02 31.36
C HIS A 118 -1.39 -27.19 31.02
N GLY A 119 -0.52 -26.86 31.97
CA GLY A 119 0.93 -26.92 31.78
C GLY A 119 1.38 -26.16 30.52
N TRP A 120 2.22 -26.78 29.68
CA TRP A 120 2.72 -26.11 28.48
C TRP A 120 1.77 -26.19 27.29
N CYS A 121 1.51 -25.02 26.66
CA CYS A 121 0.84 -24.85 25.37
C CYS A 121 1.73 -23.97 24.48
N ILE A 122 2.56 -24.60 23.65
CA ILE A 122 3.63 -23.91 22.92
C ILE A 122 3.48 -24.13 21.42
N GLY A 123 3.73 -23.08 20.64
CA GLY A 123 3.80 -23.10 19.19
C GLY A 123 2.55 -23.67 18.54
N GLY A 124 2.67 -24.83 17.87
CA GLY A 124 1.53 -25.60 17.34
C GLY A 124 0.37 -25.81 18.32
N GLY A 125 0.64 -25.89 19.63
CA GLY A 125 -0.42 -25.90 20.66
C GLY A 125 -1.22 -24.59 20.70
N VAL A 126 -0.55 -23.44 20.59
CA VAL A 126 -1.17 -22.12 20.48
C VAL A 126 -1.92 -21.99 19.14
N ASP A 127 -1.35 -22.51 18.05
CA ASP A 127 -2.04 -22.57 16.76
C ASP A 127 -3.36 -23.33 16.85
N LEU A 128 -3.36 -24.50 17.50
CA LEU A 128 -4.55 -25.32 17.70
C LEU A 128 -5.63 -24.58 18.52
N ILE A 129 -5.26 -23.99 19.67
CA ILE A 129 -6.26 -23.28 20.49
C ILE A 129 -6.72 -21.97 19.85
N SER A 130 -5.97 -21.42 18.89
CA SER A 130 -6.44 -20.27 18.11
C SER A 130 -7.62 -20.62 17.20
N ALA A 131 -7.82 -21.91 16.89
CA ALA A 131 -8.90 -22.42 16.07
C ALA A 131 -10.15 -22.84 16.85
N VAL A 132 -10.08 -22.93 18.19
CA VAL A 132 -11.26 -23.26 18.99
C VAL A 132 -12.12 -22.04 19.28
N ASP A 133 -13.39 -22.28 19.59
CA ASP A 133 -14.37 -21.22 19.90
C ASP A 133 -14.09 -20.60 21.28
N MET A 134 -13.76 -21.43 22.28
CA MET A 134 -13.52 -21.02 23.67
C MET A 134 -12.25 -21.64 24.25
N ARG A 135 -11.54 -20.90 25.10
CA ARG A 135 -10.27 -21.34 25.73
C ARG A 135 -10.31 -21.15 27.23
N TYR A 136 -10.17 -22.24 27.98
CA TYR A 136 -9.98 -22.24 29.44
C TYR A 136 -8.58 -22.72 29.79
N ALA A 137 -8.04 -22.20 30.88
CA ALA A 137 -6.69 -22.55 31.31
C ALA A 137 -6.60 -22.84 32.81
N SER A 138 -5.74 -23.77 33.20
CA SER A 138 -5.34 -23.92 34.60
C SER A 138 -4.34 -22.85 35.00
N ALA A 139 -4.21 -22.57 36.30
CA ALA A 139 -3.33 -21.53 36.81
C ALA A 139 -1.84 -21.78 36.49
N ASP A 140 -1.44 -23.05 36.33
CA ASP A 140 -0.08 -23.44 35.96
C ASP A 140 0.20 -23.36 34.46
N ALA A 141 -0.80 -23.05 33.62
CA ALA A 141 -0.66 -23.01 32.18
C ALA A 141 0.33 -21.92 31.70
N LYS A 142 1.10 -22.25 30.66
CA LYS A 142 2.08 -21.39 29.99
C LYS A 142 1.89 -21.39 28.48
N PHE A 143 1.93 -20.20 27.88
CA PHE A 143 1.68 -20.00 26.45
C PHE A 143 2.86 -19.33 25.76
N SER A 144 3.16 -19.74 24.52
CA SER A 144 4.22 -19.11 23.70
C SER A 144 4.02 -19.37 22.20
N ILE A 145 4.02 -18.32 21.38
CA ILE A 145 4.18 -18.42 19.92
C ILE A 145 5.69 -18.56 19.66
N ARG A 146 6.20 -19.79 19.79
CA ARG A 146 7.63 -20.07 19.97
C ARG A 146 8.42 -20.12 18.66
N GLU A 147 7.74 -20.18 17.53
CA GLU A 147 8.27 -20.44 16.19
C GLU A 147 9.43 -19.51 15.83
N VAL A 148 9.36 -18.24 16.22
CA VAL A 148 10.44 -17.26 15.95
C VAL A 148 11.78 -17.67 16.57
N LYS A 149 11.77 -18.40 17.69
CA LYS A 149 12.99 -18.93 18.34
C LYS A 149 13.55 -20.18 17.65
N LEU A 150 12.86 -20.70 16.63
CA LEU A 150 13.30 -21.78 15.75
C LEU A 150 13.47 -21.30 14.29
N ALA A 151 13.45 -19.99 14.06
CA ALA A 151 13.45 -19.38 12.72
C ALA A 151 12.25 -19.76 11.84
N ILE A 152 11.14 -20.17 12.45
CA ILE A 152 9.87 -20.46 11.80
C ILE A 152 8.96 -19.23 11.93
N VAL A 153 8.20 -18.88 10.90
CA VAL A 153 7.03 -17.99 11.06
C VAL A 153 5.83 -18.85 11.39
N ALA A 154 5.11 -18.57 12.48
CA ALA A 154 3.96 -19.39 12.88
C ALA A 154 2.90 -19.45 11.77
N ASP A 155 2.67 -20.65 11.24
CA ASP A 155 1.98 -20.90 9.98
C ASP A 155 0.79 -21.85 10.10
N MET A 156 0.52 -22.43 11.27
CA MET A 156 -0.59 -23.36 11.47
C MET A 156 -1.89 -22.68 11.92
N GLY A 157 -1.88 -21.38 12.23
CA GLY A 157 -3.12 -20.64 12.49
C GLY A 157 -3.01 -19.39 13.36
N SER A 158 -1.99 -19.29 14.22
CA SER A 158 -1.88 -18.22 15.22
C SER A 158 -1.89 -16.83 14.56
N LEU A 159 -1.09 -16.63 13.51
CA LEU A 159 -1.03 -15.33 12.82
C LEU A 159 -2.24 -15.04 11.94
N ALA A 160 -3.07 -16.04 11.66
CA ALA A 160 -4.30 -15.89 10.89
C ALA A 160 -5.51 -15.59 11.79
N ARG A 161 -5.60 -16.25 12.96
CA ARG A 161 -6.78 -16.22 13.83
C ARG A 161 -6.64 -15.31 15.05
N LEU A 162 -5.45 -15.22 15.65
CA LEU A 162 -5.24 -14.36 16.82
C LEU A 162 -5.45 -12.86 16.57
N PRO A 163 -5.28 -12.29 15.34
CA PRO A 163 -5.67 -10.89 15.09
C PRO A 163 -7.14 -10.58 15.40
N MET A 164 -8.01 -11.60 15.40
CA MET A 164 -9.44 -11.47 15.74
C MET A 164 -9.76 -11.83 17.20
N ILE A 165 -8.76 -12.24 17.98
CA ILE A 165 -8.87 -12.65 19.40
C ILE A 165 -8.14 -11.65 20.30
N LEU A 166 -6.95 -11.20 19.88
CA LEU A 166 -6.07 -10.32 20.63
C LEU A 166 -6.00 -8.94 19.96
N ASN A 167 -5.68 -7.92 20.75
CA ASN A 167 -5.27 -6.64 20.17
C ASN A 167 -3.90 -6.78 19.46
N ASP A 168 -3.69 -5.95 18.43
CA ASP A 168 -2.50 -6.00 17.57
C ASP A 168 -1.19 -5.81 18.36
N GLY A 169 -1.17 -4.95 19.39
CA GLY A 169 0.02 -4.70 20.19
C GLY A 169 0.49 -5.93 20.99
N HIS A 170 -0.43 -6.59 21.70
CA HIS A 170 -0.13 -7.80 22.46
C HIS A 170 0.21 -8.99 21.55
N LEU A 171 -0.48 -9.13 20.42
CA LEU A 171 -0.17 -10.17 19.45
C LEU A 171 1.25 -9.99 18.88
N ARG A 172 1.62 -8.78 18.46
CA ARG A 172 2.99 -8.49 18.00
C ARG A 172 4.02 -8.76 19.08
N GLU A 173 3.75 -8.37 20.32
CA GLU A 173 4.64 -8.65 21.44
C GLU A 173 4.88 -10.16 21.62
N LEU A 174 3.83 -10.97 21.59
CA LEU A 174 3.95 -12.43 21.70
C LEU A 174 4.68 -13.05 20.52
N ALA A 175 4.24 -12.75 19.30
CA ALA A 175 4.75 -13.36 18.08
C ALA A 175 6.21 -12.97 17.78
N LEU A 176 6.60 -11.72 18.06
CA LEU A 176 7.95 -11.23 17.76
C LEU A 176 8.98 -11.63 18.81
N THR A 177 8.57 -11.78 20.08
CA THR A 177 9.51 -12.15 21.15
C THR A 177 9.60 -13.67 21.35
N GLY A 178 8.55 -14.41 20.97
CA GLY A 178 8.39 -15.82 21.29
C GLY A 178 8.55 -16.13 22.78
N ARG A 179 8.25 -15.14 23.64
CA ARG A 179 8.40 -15.27 25.09
C ARG A 179 7.28 -16.12 25.68
N ASP A 180 7.47 -16.52 26.92
CA ASP A 180 6.48 -17.28 27.67
C ASP A 180 5.60 -16.30 28.44
N ILE A 181 4.30 -16.55 28.44
CA ILE A 181 3.34 -15.88 29.31
C ILE A 181 2.62 -16.90 30.17
N ASP A 182 2.19 -16.48 31.35
CA ASP A 182 1.38 -17.30 32.25
C ASP A 182 -0.12 -17.16 31.98
N ALA A 183 -0.91 -18.03 32.61
CA ALA A 183 -2.37 -18.04 32.51
C ALA A 183 -3.00 -16.68 32.85
N ALA A 184 -2.52 -16.03 33.92
CA ALA A 184 -3.01 -14.71 34.34
C ALA A 184 -2.78 -13.63 33.27
N ARG A 185 -1.60 -13.61 32.63
CA ARG A 185 -1.35 -12.70 31.50
C ARG A 185 -2.17 -13.09 30.28
N ALA A 186 -2.34 -14.38 29.99
CA ALA A 186 -3.14 -14.87 28.88
C ALA A 186 -4.61 -14.42 29.00
N GLU A 187 -5.19 -14.48 30.20
CA GLU A 187 -6.55 -13.99 30.48
C GLU A 187 -6.63 -12.48 30.30
N LYS A 188 -5.69 -11.74 30.89
CA LYS A 188 -5.64 -10.28 30.82
C LYS A 188 -5.57 -9.73 29.39
N ILE A 189 -4.98 -10.47 28.45
CA ILE A 189 -4.88 -10.05 27.04
C ILE A 189 -5.99 -10.59 26.15
N GLY A 190 -6.88 -11.44 26.67
CA GLY A 190 -7.97 -12.05 25.93
C GLY A 190 -7.61 -13.32 25.18
N LEU A 191 -6.45 -13.94 25.45
CA LEU A 191 -6.09 -15.23 24.85
C LEU A 191 -6.95 -16.35 25.43
N VAL A 192 -7.20 -16.34 26.74
CA VAL A 192 -8.07 -17.31 27.41
C VAL A 192 -9.27 -16.60 28.01
N ASN A 193 -10.42 -17.27 28.01
CA ASN A 193 -11.68 -16.76 28.52
C ASN A 193 -11.70 -16.72 30.05
N GLN A 194 -11.11 -17.73 30.70
CA GLN A 194 -11.08 -17.86 32.15
C GLN A 194 -9.94 -18.77 32.63
N VAL A 195 -9.39 -18.47 33.81
CA VAL A 195 -8.40 -19.29 34.51
C VAL A 195 -9.00 -20.02 35.72
N PHE A 196 -8.66 -21.30 35.88
CA PHE A 196 -9.10 -22.17 36.98
C PHE A 196 -7.91 -22.66 37.82
N GLU A 197 -8.19 -23.20 39.01
CA GLU A 197 -7.16 -23.58 39.99
C GLU A 197 -6.15 -24.60 39.43
N ASP A 198 -6.65 -25.67 38.81
CA ASP A 198 -5.85 -26.77 38.28
C ASP A 198 -6.44 -27.38 37.00
N ALA A 199 -5.78 -28.41 36.47
CA ALA A 199 -6.16 -29.08 35.23
C ALA A 199 -7.54 -29.75 35.32
N ASP A 200 -7.87 -30.37 36.46
CA ASP A 200 -9.14 -31.07 36.66
C ASP A 200 -10.30 -30.08 36.74
N ALA A 201 -10.12 -28.97 37.46
CA ALA A 201 -11.10 -27.88 37.52
C ALA A 201 -11.31 -27.22 36.14
N THR A 202 -10.23 -27.05 35.37
CA THR A 202 -10.31 -26.51 34.00
C THR A 202 -11.10 -27.45 33.07
N LEU A 203 -10.82 -28.74 33.13
CA LEU A 203 -11.50 -29.76 32.32
C LEU A 203 -12.97 -29.88 32.71
N ALA A 204 -13.28 -29.88 34.01
CA ALA A 204 -14.65 -29.89 34.51
C ALA A 204 -15.44 -28.66 34.03
N ALA A 205 -14.84 -27.47 34.05
CA ALA A 205 -15.47 -26.25 33.56
C ALA A 205 -15.70 -26.26 32.04
N ALA A 206 -14.75 -26.81 31.27
CA ALA A 206 -14.91 -27.01 29.83
C ALA A 206 -16.08 -27.95 29.53
N HIS A 207 -16.20 -29.08 30.24
CA HIS A 207 -17.32 -30.01 30.11
C HIS A 207 -18.66 -29.42 30.55
N ALA A 208 -18.67 -28.62 31.62
CA ALA A 208 -19.88 -27.92 32.06
C ALA A 208 -20.38 -26.97 30.96
N THR A 209 -19.49 -26.15 30.39
CA THR A 209 -19.82 -25.26 29.27
C THR A 209 -20.26 -26.05 28.02
N ALA A 210 -19.58 -27.16 27.70
CA ALA A 210 -19.96 -28.02 26.59
C ALA A 210 -21.36 -28.63 26.78
N THR A 211 -21.71 -29.01 28.00
CA THR A 211 -23.04 -29.53 28.36
C THR A 211 -24.12 -28.45 28.22
N GLU A 212 -23.83 -27.22 28.64
CA GLU A 212 -24.73 -26.08 28.43
C GLU A 212 -24.98 -25.81 26.94
N ILE A 213 -23.93 -25.87 26.12
CA ILE A 213 -24.05 -25.75 24.66
C ILE A 213 -24.87 -26.91 24.08
N ALA A 214 -24.59 -28.15 24.50
CA ALA A 214 -25.27 -29.35 24.00
C ALA A 214 -26.78 -29.34 24.29
N ALA A 215 -27.20 -28.66 25.36
CA ALA A 215 -28.61 -28.48 25.71
C ALA A 215 -29.38 -27.49 24.81
N ASN A 216 -28.68 -26.69 23.98
CA ASN A 216 -29.30 -25.73 23.07
C ASN A 216 -29.76 -26.36 21.74
N PRO A 217 -30.65 -25.70 20.98
CA PRO A 217 -31.02 -26.16 19.64
C PRO A 217 -29.78 -26.17 18.70
N PRO A 218 -29.40 -27.33 18.13
CA PRO A 218 -28.11 -27.50 17.44
C PRO A 218 -28.00 -26.65 16.19
N LEU A 219 -29.08 -26.53 15.41
CA LEU A 219 -29.08 -25.77 14.17
C LEU A 219 -28.89 -24.27 14.45
N ALA A 220 -29.39 -23.78 15.60
CA ALA A 220 -29.18 -22.40 16.01
C ALA A 220 -27.73 -22.18 16.46
N VAL A 221 -27.17 -23.12 17.23
CA VAL A 221 -25.76 -23.09 17.65
C VAL A 221 -24.81 -23.13 16.45
N TYR A 222 -25.05 -24.02 15.49
CA TYR A 222 -24.28 -24.09 14.24
C TYR A 222 -24.42 -22.80 13.43
N GLY A 223 -25.64 -22.25 13.33
CA GLY A 223 -25.87 -20.99 12.64
C GLY A 223 -25.17 -19.79 13.29
N VAL A 224 -25.07 -19.75 14.62
CA VAL A 224 -24.30 -18.72 15.32
C VAL A 224 -22.83 -18.80 14.90
N LYS A 225 -22.24 -20.00 14.90
CA LYS A 225 -20.85 -20.20 14.49
C LYS A 225 -20.63 -19.81 13.03
N ASP A 226 -21.45 -20.32 12.12
CA ASP A 226 -21.38 -20.06 10.67
C ASP A 226 -21.44 -18.55 10.35
N VAL A 227 -22.37 -17.82 10.98
CA VAL A 227 -22.50 -16.37 10.77
C VAL A 227 -21.29 -15.60 11.31
N LEU A 228 -20.72 -16.00 12.44
CA LEU A 228 -19.52 -15.36 12.99
C LEU A 228 -18.28 -15.63 12.11
N ASP A 229 -18.19 -16.81 11.51
CA ASP A 229 -17.06 -17.19 10.67
C ASP A 229 -17.11 -16.58 9.27
N GLN A 230 -18.30 -16.25 8.75
CA GLN A 230 -18.47 -15.61 7.44
C GLN A 230 -17.57 -14.37 7.25
N GLN A 231 -17.40 -13.57 8.29
CA GLN A 231 -16.62 -12.33 8.22
C GLN A 231 -15.10 -12.55 8.27
N ARG A 232 -14.65 -13.76 8.63
CA ARG A 232 -13.25 -14.09 8.95
C ARG A 232 -12.62 -15.06 7.96
N ALA A 233 -13.42 -15.92 7.33
CA ALA A 233 -12.95 -17.03 6.49
C ALA A 233 -11.97 -16.61 5.38
N SER A 234 -12.29 -15.56 4.59
CA SER A 234 -11.41 -15.11 3.49
C SER A 234 -10.06 -14.60 4.01
N ALA A 235 -10.07 -13.78 5.06
CA ALA A 235 -8.87 -13.21 5.64
C ALA A 235 -7.95 -14.30 6.23
N VAL A 236 -8.53 -15.29 6.90
CA VAL A 236 -7.78 -16.46 7.42
C VAL A 236 -7.18 -17.26 6.27
N ALA A 237 -7.97 -17.59 5.23
CA ALA A 237 -7.49 -18.37 4.08
C ALA A 237 -6.40 -17.63 3.27
N GLU A 238 -6.50 -16.32 3.11
CA GLU A 238 -5.46 -15.48 2.50
C GLU A 238 -4.17 -15.46 3.32
N ASN A 239 -4.28 -15.30 4.64
CA ASN A 239 -3.14 -15.31 5.55
C ASN A 239 -2.42 -16.67 5.54
N LEU A 240 -3.16 -17.78 5.66
CA LEU A 240 -2.62 -19.13 5.64
C LEU A 240 -1.88 -19.45 4.33
N ARG A 241 -2.42 -19.03 3.18
CA ARG A 241 -1.73 -19.13 1.89
C ARG A 241 -0.44 -18.32 1.84
N TYR A 242 -0.48 -17.08 2.34
CA TYR A 242 0.69 -16.20 2.35
C TYR A 242 1.81 -16.73 3.25
N VAL A 243 1.48 -17.19 4.46
CA VAL A 243 2.50 -17.69 5.40
C VAL A 243 3.07 -19.04 4.93
N ALA A 244 2.28 -19.90 4.28
CA ALA A 244 2.80 -21.12 3.66
C ALA A 244 3.82 -20.81 2.57
N ALA A 245 3.53 -19.85 1.69
CA ALA A 245 4.47 -19.38 0.67
C ALA A 245 5.74 -18.78 1.29
N TRP A 246 5.57 -18.02 2.38
CA TRP A 246 6.70 -17.42 3.11
C TRP A 246 7.62 -18.48 3.73
N ASN A 247 7.08 -19.46 4.45
CA ASN A 247 7.92 -20.50 5.04
C ASN A 247 8.56 -21.38 3.97
N ALA A 248 7.85 -21.75 2.90
CA ALA A 248 8.47 -22.46 1.78
C ALA A 248 9.62 -21.69 1.10
N ALA A 249 9.56 -20.36 1.11
CA ALA A 249 10.60 -19.50 0.56
C ALA A 249 11.76 -19.24 1.55
N PHE A 250 11.50 -19.05 2.83
CA PHE A 250 12.48 -18.48 3.77
C PHE A 250 12.92 -19.42 4.88
N LEU A 251 12.18 -20.50 5.14
CA LEU A 251 12.52 -21.48 6.16
C LEU A 251 13.88 -22.18 5.90
N PRO A 252 14.28 -22.52 4.64
CA PRO A 252 15.62 -23.05 4.38
C PRO A 252 16.72 -22.01 4.61
N SER A 253 17.18 -21.96 5.86
CA SER A 253 18.12 -20.96 6.35
C SER A 253 19.12 -21.57 7.33
N LYS A 254 20.29 -20.93 7.46
CA LYS A 254 21.26 -21.31 8.50
C LYS A 254 20.65 -21.15 9.89
N ASP A 255 19.74 -20.19 10.05
CA ASP A 255 19.05 -19.94 11.31
C ASP A 255 18.10 -21.08 11.71
N LEU A 256 17.47 -21.78 10.77
CA LEU A 256 16.73 -23.00 11.07
C LEU A 256 17.68 -24.10 11.58
N THR A 257 18.78 -24.36 10.86
CA THR A 257 19.79 -25.33 11.29
C THR A 257 20.31 -25.00 12.69
N GLU A 258 20.61 -23.73 12.93
CA GLU A 258 21.11 -23.24 14.21
C GLU A 258 20.05 -23.35 15.32
N GLY A 259 18.79 -22.97 15.05
CA GLY A 259 17.70 -23.04 16.01
C GLY A 259 17.44 -24.48 16.47
N ILE A 260 17.42 -25.42 15.53
CA ILE A 260 17.32 -26.85 15.81
C ILE A 260 18.55 -27.32 16.61
N SER A 261 19.76 -27.03 16.13
CA SER A 261 21.02 -27.48 16.77
C SER A 261 21.18 -26.95 18.19
N ALA A 262 20.88 -25.67 18.42
CA ALA A 262 20.95 -25.02 19.72
C ALA A 262 19.95 -25.60 20.72
N THR A 263 18.74 -25.95 20.24
CA THR A 263 17.71 -26.61 21.05
C THR A 263 18.18 -27.98 21.54
N PHE A 264 18.73 -28.81 20.64
CA PHE A 264 19.28 -30.12 21.02
C PHE A 264 20.49 -30.00 21.96
N ALA A 265 21.39 -29.04 21.70
CA ALA A 265 22.55 -28.78 22.53
C ALA A 265 22.23 -28.01 23.83
N LYS A 266 20.97 -27.63 24.06
CA LYS A 266 20.49 -26.85 25.22
C LYS A 266 21.32 -25.57 25.46
N ARG A 267 21.67 -24.87 24.38
CA ARG A 267 22.42 -23.61 24.41
C ARG A 267 21.61 -22.49 23.77
N PRO A 268 21.94 -21.21 24.05
CA PRO A 268 21.35 -20.10 23.30
C PRO A 268 21.69 -20.19 21.80
N PRO A 269 20.73 -19.93 20.89
CA PRO A 269 20.99 -19.87 19.46
C PRO A 269 21.70 -18.58 19.05
N GLN A 270 22.47 -18.63 17.96
CA GLN A 270 23.12 -17.48 17.33
C GLN A 270 22.61 -17.28 15.90
N PHE A 271 21.56 -16.49 15.75
CA PHE A 271 20.96 -16.21 14.44
C PHE A 271 21.75 -15.15 13.67
N THR A 272 21.89 -15.38 12.36
CA THR A 272 22.71 -14.57 11.44
C THR A 272 21.89 -13.97 10.30
N GLY A 273 20.69 -14.51 10.01
CA GLY A 273 19.85 -14.11 8.89
C GLY A 273 20.27 -14.68 7.53
N GLU A 274 21.22 -15.61 7.49
CA GLU A 274 21.76 -16.20 6.25
C GLU A 274 20.88 -17.36 5.72
N GLN A 275 20.54 -17.35 4.43
CA GLN A 275 19.79 -18.43 3.76
C GLN A 275 20.71 -19.52 3.19
N ALA A 276 20.24 -20.77 3.10
CA ALA A 276 20.98 -21.84 2.42
C ALA A 276 21.02 -21.59 0.89
N ALA A 277 22.16 -21.86 0.25
CA ALA A 277 22.47 -21.42 -1.11
C ALA A 277 21.51 -21.97 -2.18
N ALA A 278 20.47 -21.21 -2.50
CA ALA A 278 19.68 -21.28 -3.72
C ALA A 278 18.78 -20.03 -3.82
N SER A 279 19.08 -19.20 -4.83
CA SER A 279 18.33 -18.00 -5.24
C SER A 279 18.20 -16.90 -4.18
N THR A 280 19.10 -15.91 -4.27
CA THR A 280 19.07 -14.63 -3.57
C THR A 280 17.74 -13.89 -3.80
N TYR A 281 16.76 -14.08 -2.91
CA TYR A 281 15.73 -13.08 -2.63
C TYR A 281 16.22 -12.19 -1.47
N PRO A 282 16.56 -10.92 -1.70
CA PRO A 282 17.12 -10.09 -0.66
C PRO A 282 16.01 -9.62 0.29
N ARG A 283 15.96 -10.19 1.50
CA ARG A 283 15.59 -9.39 2.68
C ARG A 283 16.83 -8.62 3.09
N GLY A 284 16.94 -7.45 2.51
CA GLY A 284 17.92 -6.44 2.80
C GLY A 284 17.46 -5.25 2.00
N VAL A 285 17.53 -4.07 2.60
CA VAL A 285 17.84 -2.89 1.82
C VAL A 285 18.99 -3.33 0.92
N ALA A 286 18.72 -3.61 -0.37
CA ALA A 286 19.78 -3.62 -1.36
C ALA A 286 20.52 -2.33 -1.06
N SER A 287 21.82 -2.42 -0.73
CA SER A 287 22.57 -1.19 -0.60
C SER A 287 22.28 -0.47 -1.90
N MET A 288 21.60 0.68 -1.78
CA MET A 288 21.46 1.55 -2.92
C MET A 288 22.87 1.64 -3.49
N THR A 289 23.01 1.73 -4.81
CA THR A 289 24.28 2.24 -5.34
C THR A 289 24.73 3.41 -4.45
N GLU A 290 26.00 3.54 -4.13
CA GLU A 290 26.47 4.38 -3.00
C GLU A 290 25.95 5.84 -3.04
N ASP A 291 25.52 6.29 -4.22
CA ASP A 291 24.92 7.59 -4.51
C ASP A 291 23.40 7.60 -4.81
N GLY A 292 22.73 6.44 -4.81
CA GLY A 292 21.29 6.28 -5.12
C GLY A 292 20.94 6.44 -6.59
N ARG A 293 21.89 6.16 -7.49
CA ARG A 293 21.75 6.27 -8.95
C ARG A 293 21.41 4.94 -9.61
N ILE A 294 20.71 5.00 -10.72
CA ILE A 294 20.52 3.87 -11.63
C ILE A 294 21.80 3.58 -12.39
N ARG A 295 21.86 2.39 -12.99
CA ARG A 295 22.88 2.06 -13.99
C ARG A 295 22.45 2.58 -15.34
N VAL A 296 23.01 3.71 -15.74
CA VAL A 296 22.73 4.31 -17.05
C VAL A 296 23.35 3.42 -18.15
N PRO A 297 22.56 2.94 -19.13
CA PRO A 297 23.08 2.18 -20.26
C PRO A 297 24.06 3.02 -21.09
N ALA A 298 25.09 2.36 -21.65
CA ALA A 298 26.03 3.02 -22.56
C ALA A 298 25.35 3.44 -23.89
N ASP A 299 24.52 2.55 -24.42
CA ASP A 299 23.65 2.83 -25.57
C ASP A 299 22.30 3.32 -25.07
N LEU A 300 22.06 4.62 -25.20
CA LEU A 300 20.80 5.26 -24.83
C LEU A 300 19.71 5.07 -25.90
N ASP A 301 20.08 4.79 -27.15
CA ASP A 301 19.13 4.57 -28.23
C ASP A 301 18.43 3.22 -28.06
N ALA A 302 19.15 2.20 -27.59
CA ALA A 302 18.59 0.88 -27.24
C ALA A 302 17.50 0.93 -26.13
N VAL A 303 17.45 2.00 -25.34
CA VAL A 303 16.45 2.19 -24.27
C VAL A 303 15.58 3.41 -24.52
N THR A 304 15.55 3.90 -25.76
CA THR A 304 14.68 5.01 -26.18
C THR A 304 13.52 4.45 -27.00
N ALA A 305 12.30 4.80 -26.60
CA ALA A 305 11.10 4.57 -27.41
C ALA A 305 10.65 5.87 -28.07
N LEU A 306 10.27 5.77 -29.35
CA LEU A 306 9.79 6.88 -30.17
C LEU A 306 8.30 6.69 -30.45
N GLY A 307 7.50 7.72 -30.19
CA GLY A 307 6.11 7.80 -30.62
C GLY A 307 5.99 8.54 -31.95
N ALA A 308 4.76 8.73 -32.42
CA ALA A 308 4.50 9.54 -33.63
C ALA A 308 4.86 11.01 -33.38
N GLU A 309 5.63 11.59 -34.30
CA GLU A 309 6.07 12.99 -34.29
C GLU A 309 5.84 13.63 -35.66
N ASP A 310 5.44 14.90 -35.68
CA ASP A 310 5.24 15.71 -36.89
C ASP A 310 6.07 16.98 -36.78
N HIS A 311 7.13 17.07 -37.59
CA HIS A 311 8.05 18.21 -37.59
C HIS A 311 7.79 19.19 -38.76
N SER A 312 6.66 19.07 -39.46
CA SER A 312 6.37 19.87 -40.68
C SER A 312 6.39 21.39 -40.46
N GLU A 313 6.13 21.85 -39.23
CA GLU A 313 6.04 23.28 -38.86
C GLU A 313 7.07 23.70 -37.81
N ILE A 314 8.13 22.92 -37.60
CA ILE A 314 9.18 23.25 -36.64
C ILE A 314 10.55 22.73 -37.08
N ASP A 315 11.62 23.45 -36.73
CA ASP A 315 12.99 22.99 -36.98
C ASP A 315 13.25 21.66 -36.27
N SER A 316 13.44 20.59 -37.04
CA SER A 316 13.75 19.26 -36.50
C SER A 316 15.06 19.25 -35.69
N ALA A 317 16.01 20.12 -36.02
CA ALA A 317 17.24 20.24 -35.26
C ALA A 317 16.99 20.84 -33.86
N ALA A 318 16.00 21.73 -33.72
CA ALA A 318 15.57 22.27 -32.43
C ALA A 318 14.96 21.17 -31.53
N ILE A 319 14.12 20.31 -32.12
CA ILE A 319 13.55 19.14 -31.43
C ILE A 319 14.65 18.19 -30.96
N GLU A 320 15.64 17.89 -31.81
CA GLU A 320 16.77 17.06 -31.41
C GLU A 320 17.61 17.71 -30.29
N ARG A 321 17.84 19.03 -30.31
CA ARG A 321 18.53 19.72 -29.20
C ARG A 321 17.77 19.60 -27.87
N ILE A 322 16.44 19.69 -27.89
CA ILE A 322 15.61 19.43 -26.71
C ILE A 322 15.79 17.99 -26.24
N TRP A 323 15.72 17.02 -27.16
CA TRP A 323 15.90 15.60 -26.81
C TRP A 323 17.30 15.30 -26.26
N GLN A 324 18.35 15.93 -26.80
CA GLN A 324 19.70 15.82 -26.25
C GLN A 324 19.78 16.40 -24.82
N ALA A 325 19.06 17.49 -24.53
CA ALA A 325 18.96 18.00 -23.16
C ALA A 325 18.21 17.00 -22.24
N THR A 326 17.22 16.27 -22.75
CA THR A 326 16.56 15.17 -22.02
C THR A 326 17.50 14.01 -21.75
N ARG A 327 18.28 13.55 -22.75
CA ARG A 327 19.30 12.51 -22.58
C ARG A 327 20.37 12.93 -21.58
N TYR A 328 20.83 14.18 -21.65
CA TYR A 328 21.79 14.74 -20.70
C TYR A 328 21.26 14.73 -19.26
N TRP A 329 19.96 15.00 -19.07
CA TRP A 329 19.31 14.86 -17.78
C TRP A 329 19.18 13.40 -17.34
N TYR A 330 18.77 12.49 -18.22
CA TYR A 330 18.71 11.04 -17.94
C TYR A 330 20.07 10.47 -17.50
N GLN A 331 21.16 10.92 -18.12
CA GLN A 331 22.54 10.53 -17.77
C GLN A 331 22.95 10.94 -16.35
N ALA A 332 22.21 11.80 -15.65
CA ALA A 332 22.40 11.98 -14.21
C ALA A 332 22.07 10.70 -13.43
N GLY A 333 21.35 9.74 -14.02
CA GLY A 333 21.04 8.47 -13.39
C GLY A 333 20.11 8.57 -12.17
N MET A 334 19.42 9.70 -12.00
CA MET A 334 18.47 9.90 -10.89
C MET A 334 17.06 9.39 -11.21
N HIS A 335 16.78 9.10 -12.49
CA HIS A 335 15.45 8.75 -12.98
C HIS A 335 15.51 7.46 -13.79
N PRO A 336 14.99 6.33 -13.30
CA PRO A 336 14.96 5.06 -14.04
C PRO A 336 14.31 5.16 -15.42
N ALA A 337 13.30 6.03 -15.55
CA ALA A 337 12.65 6.37 -16.79
C ALA A 337 12.25 7.86 -16.84
N ILE A 338 12.22 8.42 -18.05
CA ILE A 338 11.69 9.74 -18.38
C ILE A 338 10.78 9.62 -19.60
N GLN A 339 9.65 10.31 -19.60
CA GLN A 339 8.83 10.57 -20.78
C GLN A 339 8.71 12.08 -21.00
N LEU A 340 8.85 12.51 -22.26
CA LEU A 340 8.60 13.89 -22.66
C LEU A 340 7.72 13.87 -23.90
N CYS A 341 6.63 14.65 -23.85
CA CYS A 341 5.83 14.96 -25.01
C CYS A 341 5.63 16.47 -25.13
N ILE A 342 5.92 17.02 -26.30
CA ILE A 342 5.74 18.43 -26.63
C ILE A 342 4.78 18.52 -27.80
N ARG A 343 3.75 19.35 -27.65
CA ARG A 343 2.90 19.80 -28.73
C ARG A 343 3.22 21.24 -29.08
N HIS A 344 3.29 21.53 -30.37
CA HIS A 344 3.39 22.89 -30.91
C HIS A 344 2.21 23.12 -31.86
N ASN A 345 1.37 24.11 -31.54
CA ASN A 345 0.12 24.41 -32.23
C ASN A 345 -0.77 23.17 -32.44
N GLY A 346 -0.88 22.32 -31.42
CA GLY A 346 -1.69 21.11 -31.42
C GLY A 346 -1.01 19.85 -31.99
N ARG A 347 0.06 20.00 -32.79
CA ARG A 347 0.82 18.87 -33.37
C ARG A 347 1.84 18.33 -32.39
N VAL A 348 1.99 17.01 -32.32
CA VAL A 348 3.01 16.35 -31.49
C VAL A 348 4.36 16.49 -32.19
N VAL A 349 5.24 17.35 -31.67
CA VAL A 349 6.57 17.61 -32.26
C VAL A 349 7.70 16.87 -31.55
N LEU A 350 7.44 16.30 -30.38
CA LEU A 350 8.34 15.39 -29.68
C LEU A 350 7.46 14.46 -28.83
N ASN A 351 7.64 13.14 -28.93
CA ASN A 351 6.98 12.16 -28.07
C ASN A 351 7.90 10.96 -27.89
N ARG A 352 8.68 10.98 -26.80
CA ARG A 352 9.74 10.00 -26.57
C ARG A 352 9.80 9.58 -25.11
N ALA A 353 10.20 8.33 -24.89
CA ALA A 353 10.48 7.77 -23.58
C ALA A 353 11.92 7.24 -23.56
N ILE A 354 12.59 7.31 -22.42
CA ILE A 354 13.93 6.74 -22.24
C ILE A 354 14.02 6.03 -20.90
N GLY A 355 14.67 4.86 -20.88
CA GLY A 355 14.96 4.08 -19.69
C GLY A 355 14.00 2.91 -19.46
N HIS A 356 13.81 2.54 -18.21
CA HIS A 356 13.12 1.31 -17.82
C HIS A 356 12.06 1.57 -16.76
N GLY A 357 10.90 0.94 -16.91
CA GLY A 357 9.81 0.98 -15.94
C GLY A 357 10.06 0.04 -14.77
N TRP A 358 10.78 -1.06 -15.02
CA TRP A 358 11.07 -2.11 -14.04
C TRP A 358 12.52 -2.60 -14.17
N GLY A 359 13.12 -3.03 -13.05
CA GLY A 359 14.43 -3.70 -13.01
C GLY A 359 15.66 -2.79 -13.13
N ASN A 360 15.50 -1.47 -13.10
CA ASN A 360 16.61 -0.52 -13.19
C ASN A 360 16.61 0.53 -12.08
N ALA A 361 15.85 0.33 -10.99
CA ALA A 361 15.91 1.18 -9.82
C ALA A 361 17.25 1.01 -9.07
N PRO A 362 17.68 2.00 -8.26
CA PRO A 362 18.89 1.86 -7.45
C PRO A 362 18.84 0.72 -6.43
N SER A 363 17.62 0.28 -6.08
CA SER A 363 17.35 -0.85 -5.18
C SER A 363 17.26 -2.19 -5.90
N ASP A 364 17.21 -2.21 -7.22
CA ASP A 364 17.07 -3.45 -7.99
C ASP A 364 18.42 -4.18 -8.08
N ALA A 365 18.35 -5.51 -8.18
CA ALA A 365 19.53 -6.35 -8.28
C ALA A 365 20.34 -6.01 -9.55
N PRO A 366 21.67 -6.17 -9.52
CA PRO A 366 22.55 -5.92 -10.66
C PRO A 366 22.12 -6.54 -12.00
N ASP A 367 21.51 -7.71 -11.89
CA ASP A 367 21.10 -8.65 -12.92
C ASP A 367 19.57 -8.73 -13.08
N ALA A 368 18.82 -7.85 -12.41
CA ALA A 368 17.37 -7.77 -12.57
C ALA A 368 17.00 -7.56 -14.05
N GLU A 369 15.96 -8.27 -14.50
CA GLU A 369 15.41 -8.10 -15.84
C GLU A 369 14.93 -6.66 -16.02
N LYS A 370 15.46 -5.97 -17.03
CA LYS A 370 15.14 -4.58 -17.31
C LYS A 370 14.07 -4.49 -18.37
N ILE A 371 12.93 -3.91 -18.01
CA ILE A 371 11.79 -3.75 -18.92
C ILE A 371 11.76 -2.28 -19.38
N PRO A 372 12.05 -1.98 -20.67
CA PRO A 372 12.06 -0.61 -21.16
C PRO A 372 10.65 -0.01 -21.15
N VAL A 373 10.57 1.30 -20.97
CA VAL A 373 9.30 2.03 -21.11
C VAL A 373 9.01 2.35 -22.58
N SER A 374 7.73 2.38 -22.94
CA SER A 374 7.26 2.99 -24.18
C SER A 374 6.72 4.40 -23.93
N THR A 375 6.32 5.11 -24.98
CA THR A 375 5.58 6.39 -24.86
C THR A 375 4.17 6.22 -24.26
N ASP A 376 3.67 4.99 -24.24
CA ASP A 376 2.33 4.66 -23.75
C ASP A 376 2.34 4.06 -22.34
N THR A 377 3.54 3.81 -21.77
CA THR A 377 3.65 3.35 -20.38
C THR A 377 3.11 4.42 -19.41
N PRO A 378 2.09 4.11 -18.60
CA PRO A 378 1.51 5.07 -17.68
C PRO A 378 2.31 5.18 -16.37
N PHE A 379 2.32 6.37 -15.79
CA PHE A 379 2.97 6.67 -14.51
C PHE A 379 2.02 7.41 -13.58
N CYS A 380 2.18 7.25 -12.27
CA CYS A 380 1.60 8.18 -11.30
C CYS A 380 2.30 9.54 -11.40
N THR A 381 1.52 10.60 -11.63
CA THR A 381 2.00 11.96 -11.95
C THR A 381 1.86 12.95 -10.80
N TYR A 382 1.44 12.47 -9.63
CA TYR A 382 1.40 13.19 -8.37
C TYR A 382 0.68 14.54 -8.45
N SER A 383 1.31 15.63 -7.99
CA SER A 383 0.68 16.94 -7.86
C SER A 383 0.27 17.59 -9.19
N SER A 384 0.71 17.07 -10.34
CA SER A 384 0.17 17.52 -11.63
C SER A 384 -1.34 17.28 -11.74
N ALA A 385 -1.88 16.31 -10.96
CA ALA A 385 -3.31 16.09 -10.74
C ALA A 385 -4.08 17.38 -10.39
N LYS A 386 -3.46 18.35 -9.71
CA LYS A 386 -4.12 19.60 -9.32
C LYS A 386 -4.50 20.48 -10.51
N ALA A 387 -3.75 20.44 -11.62
CA ALA A 387 -4.15 21.14 -12.85
C ALA A 387 -5.44 20.55 -13.44
N ILE A 388 -5.55 19.22 -13.42
CA ILE A 388 -6.71 18.49 -13.92
C ILE A 388 -7.92 18.75 -13.01
N THR A 389 -7.74 18.66 -11.70
CA THR A 389 -8.78 19.00 -10.72
C THR A 389 -9.21 20.45 -10.81
N ALA A 390 -8.29 21.41 -10.95
CA ALA A 390 -8.62 22.82 -11.14
C ALA A 390 -9.46 23.02 -12.41
N THR A 391 -9.17 22.29 -13.48
CA THR A 391 -9.95 22.31 -14.73
C THR A 391 -11.39 21.83 -14.47
N VAL A 392 -11.57 20.70 -13.77
CA VAL A 392 -12.91 20.20 -13.40
C VAL A 392 -13.65 21.21 -12.51
N VAL A 393 -12.97 21.81 -11.54
CA VAL A 393 -13.56 22.80 -10.61
C VAL A 393 -14.04 24.05 -11.37
N HIS A 394 -13.24 24.61 -12.27
CA HIS A 394 -13.64 25.77 -13.07
C HIS A 394 -14.77 25.45 -14.04
N MET A 395 -14.75 24.26 -14.67
CA MET A 395 -15.84 23.78 -15.51
C MET A 395 -17.16 23.68 -14.72
N LEU A 396 -17.14 23.08 -13.53
CA LEU A 396 -18.33 22.95 -12.69
C LEU A 396 -18.83 24.32 -12.19
N ALA A 397 -17.92 25.24 -11.88
CA ALA A 397 -18.27 26.60 -11.48
C ALA A 397 -18.94 27.38 -12.63
N GLU A 398 -18.40 27.30 -13.85
CA GLU A 398 -19.01 27.90 -15.04
C GLU A 398 -20.41 27.34 -15.31
N ARG A 399 -20.61 26.04 -15.07
CA ARG A 399 -21.91 25.36 -15.22
C ARG A 399 -22.87 25.61 -14.06
N GLY A 400 -22.49 26.43 -13.08
CA GLY A 400 -23.38 26.86 -11.99
C GLY A 400 -23.58 25.83 -10.88
N HIS A 401 -22.71 24.83 -10.74
CA HIS A 401 -22.78 23.89 -9.61
C HIS A 401 -22.41 24.54 -8.27
N PHE A 402 -21.53 25.55 -8.32
CA PHE A 402 -21.13 26.37 -7.18
C PHE A 402 -20.41 27.64 -7.68
N SER A 403 -20.33 28.68 -6.86
CA SER A 403 -19.40 29.78 -7.06
C SER A 403 -18.09 29.51 -6.33
N LEU A 404 -16.97 29.98 -6.87
CA LEU A 404 -15.68 29.90 -6.17
C LEU A 404 -15.69 30.72 -4.86
N ASP A 405 -16.59 31.69 -4.73
CA ASP A 405 -16.70 32.52 -3.53
C ASP A 405 -17.67 31.97 -2.47
N ASP A 406 -18.34 30.85 -2.77
CA ASP A 406 -19.17 30.14 -1.79
C ASP A 406 -18.32 29.58 -0.66
N ARG A 407 -18.93 29.50 0.53
CA ARG A 407 -18.27 28.94 1.70
C ARG A 407 -18.25 27.41 1.61
N VAL A 408 -17.12 26.81 1.97
CA VAL A 408 -16.98 25.35 2.04
C VAL A 408 -18.01 24.73 2.98
N CYS A 409 -18.40 25.43 4.05
CA CYS A 409 -19.39 24.94 5.01
C CYS A 409 -20.83 24.90 4.47
N GLU A 410 -21.13 25.58 3.37
CA GLU A 410 -22.44 25.46 2.69
C GLU A 410 -22.61 24.08 2.04
N TYR A 411 -21.49 23.46 1.66
CA TYR A 411 -21.45 22.13 1.04
C TYR A 411 -21.02 21.02 2.00
N ILE A 412 -20.15 21.35 2.96
CA ILE A 412 -19.65 20.43 3.98
C ILE A 412 -19.97 21.04 5.36
N PRO A 413 -21.17 20.84 5.93
CA PRO A 413 -21.61 21.52 7.16
C PRO A 413 -20.71 21.31 8.38
N SER A 414 -19.99 20.18 8.44
CA SER A 414 -18.99 19.88 9.48
C SER A 414 -17.75 20.77 9.41
N TYR A 415 -17.50 21.47 8.29
CA TYR A 415 -16.32 22.31 8.07
C TYR A 415 -16.44 23.71 8.70
N THR A 416 -16.92 23.78 9.94
CA THR A 416 -17.16 25.04 10.67
C THR A 416 -16.26 25.19 11.89
N SER A 417 -15.75 24.09 12.44
CA SER A 417 -14.90 24.09 13.64
C SER A 417 -13.68 25.00 13.49
N HIS A 418 -13.30 25.67 14.59
CA HIS A 418 -12.06 26.46 14.69
C HIS A 418 -11.97 27.67 13.74
N GLY A 419 -13.09 28.31 13.39
CA GLY A 419 -13.12 29.52 12.56
C GLY A 419 -12.90 29.25 11.06
N LYS A 420 -13.17 28.01 10.62
CA LYS A 420 -13.05 27.61 9.22
C LYS A 420 -14.30 27.92 8.38
N ASP A 421 -15.38 28.39 9.01
CA ASP A 421 -16.66 28.74 8.40
C ASP A 421 -16.57 29.87 7.36
N HIS A 422 -15.49 30.66 7.39
CA HIS A 422 -15.19 31.68 6.37
C HIS A 422 -14.34 31.16 5.19
N THR A 423 -13.99 29.87 5.16
CA THR A 423 -13.21 29.29 4.06
C THR A 423 -14.08 29.23 2.81
N THR A 424 -13.63 29.85 1.71
CA THR A 424 -14.30 29.73 0.41
C THR A 424 -13.66 28.66 -0.46
N ILE A 425 -14.35 28.20 -1.50
CA ILE A 425 -13.78 27.27 -2.49
C ILE A 425 -12.51 27.88 -3.12
N ARG A 426 -12.52 29.19 -3.40
CA ARG A 426 -11.36 29.96 -3.88
C ARG A 426 -10.20 29.89 -2.91
N HIS A 427 -10.43 29.97 -1.60
CA HIS A 427 -9.36 29.81 -0.60
C HIS A 427 -8.73 28.43 -0.68
N VAL A 428 -9.50 27.37 -0.88
CA VAL A 428 -8.95 26.02 -1.06
C VAL A 428 -8.16 25.95 -2.37
N LEU A 429 -8.75 26.37 -3.49
CA LEU A 429 -8.16 26.32 -4.83
C LEU A 429 -6.85 27.12 -4.94
N THR A 430 -6.71 28.20 -4.16
CA THR A 430 -5.52 29.07 -4.12
C THR A 430 -4.59 28.81 -2.94
N HIS A 431 -4.70 27.66 -2.26
CA HIS A 431 -3.84 27.26 -1.14
C HIS A 431 -3.79 28.29 0.01
N SER A 432 -4.92 28.96 0.28
CA SER A 432 -5.07 29.92 1.37
C SER A 432 -6.16 29.54 2.37
N ALA A 433 -6.58 28.26 2.42
CA ALA A 433 -7.62 27.78 3.33
C ALA A 433 -7.19 27.62 4.81
N GLY A 434 -5.97 27.99 5.19
CA GLY A 434 -5.52 27.88 6.58
C GLY A 434 -5.06 26.50 7.03
N VAL A 435 -5.33 25.44 6.25
CA VAL A 435 -5.05 24.03 6.63
C VAL A 435 -3.97 23.33 5.77
N PRO A 436 -2.75 23.89 5.61
CA PRO A 436 -1.75 23.35 4.68
C PRO A 436 -1.21 21.96 5.07
N PHE A 437 -1.38 21.54 6.33
CA PHE A 437 -0.96 20.25 6.85
C PHE A 437 -2.15 19.56 7.54
N PRO A 438 -2.18 18.21 7.58
CA PRO A 438 -3.20 17.46 8.30
C PRO A 438 -3.01 17.66 9.82
N THR A 439 -3.78 18.58 10.40
CA THR A 439 -3.81 18.85 11.83
C THR A 439 -4.97 18.10 12.47
N GLY A 440 -4.76 17.46 13.63
CA GLY A 440 -5.78 16.64 14.30
C GLY A 440 -5.44 15.14 14.30
N PRO A 441 -6.41 14.27 14.66
CA PRO A 441 -6.20 12.83 14.70
C PRO A 441 -5.81 12.29 13.33
N ARG A 442 -4.86 11.35 13.27
CA ARG A 442 -4.46 10.73 12.00
C ARG A 442 -5.68 10.04 11.36
N PRO A 443 -6.02 10.38 10.10
CA PRO A 443 -7.10 9.70 9.41
C PRO A 443 -6.71 8.26 9.08
N ASP A 444 -7.70 7.39 9.06
CA ASP A 444 -7.61 6.03 8.54
C ASP A 444 -7.74 6.10 7.02
N VAL A 445 -6.62 5.92 6.35
CA VAL A 445 -6.51 6.02 4.89
C VAL A 445 -7.20 4.87 4.16
N THR A 446 -7.55 3.77 4.83
CA THR A 446 -8.32 2.68 4.23
C THR A 446 -9.78 3.06 4.00
N ARG A 447 -10.25 4.10 4.69
CA ARG A 447 -11.57 4.70 4.55
C ARG A 447 -11.55 5.99 3.74
N ALA A 448 -10.52 6.20 2.92
CA ALA A 448 -10.40 7.42 2.12
C ALA A 448 -11.58 7.59 1.14
N ASP A 449 -12.17 6.49 0.66
CA ASP A 449 -13.30 6.53 -0.27
C ASP A 449 -14.65 6.77 0.44
N ASP A 450 -14.71 6.73 1.78
CA ASP A 450 -15.92 7.03 2.57
C ASP A 450 -16.11 8.55 2.75
N HIS A 451 -17.07 9.12 2.02
CA HIS A 451 -17.37 10.55 2.00
C HIS A 451 -17.77 11.11 3.38
N ASP A 452 -18.59 10.39 4.14
CA ASP A 452 -19.04 10.85 5.46
C ASP A 452 -17.86 10.88 6.44
N TYR A 453 -16.99 9.86 6.37
CA TYR A 453 -15.75 9.82 7.12
C TYR A 453 -14.82 10.97 6.72
N ALA A 454 -14.61 11.18 5.41
CA ALA A 454 -13.74 12.24 4.88
C ALA A 454 -14.24 13.63 5.30
N ALA A 455 -15.52 13.94 5.10
CA ALA A 455 -16.16 15.19 5.49
C ALA A 455 -16.00 15.48 7.00
N ARG A 456 -16.19 14.46 7.85
CA ARG A 456 -15.96 14.60 9.30
C ARG A 456 -14.49 14.90 9.62
N LYS A 457 -13.55 14.16 9.01
CA LYS A 457 -12.10 14.38 9.22
C LYS A 457 -11.63 15.74 8.73
N LEU A 458 -12.17 16.23 7.63
CA LEU A 458 -11.94 17.59 7.16
C LEU A 458 -12.48 18.63 8.16
N GLY A 459 -13.65 18.39 8.75
CA GLY A 459 -14.21 19.23 9.82
C GLY A 459 -13.33 19.33 11.07
N GLU A 460 -12.64 18.24 11.43
CA GLU A 460 -11.71 18.15 12.57
C GLU A 460 -10.38 18.91 12.37
N LEU A 461 -10.05 19.32 11.13
CA LEU A 461 -8.81 20.06 10.85
C LEU A 461 -8.76 21.38 11.63
N ARG A 462 -7.60 21.70 12.19
CA ARG A 462 -7.33 22.99 12.84
C ARG A 462 -6.56 23.90 11.89
N PRO A 463 -7.11 25.07 11.50
CA PRO A 463 -6.38 26.01 10.68
C PRO A 463 -5.18 26.56 11.47
N LEU A 464 -4.03 26.72 10.80
CA LEU A 464 -2.84 27.35 11.35
C LEU A 464 -2.94 28.88 11.29
N TYR A 465 -3.76 29.41 10.39
CA TYR A 465 -4.01 30.83 10.19
C TYR A 465 -5.41 31.02 9.57
N PRO A 466 -6.01 32.22 9.72
CA PRO A 466 -7.31 32.53 9.11
C PRO A 466 -7.31 32.31 7.59
N PRO A 467 -8.40 31.73 7.02
CA PRO A 467 -8.54 31.59 5.58
C PRO A 467 -8.35 32.93 4.85
N GLY A 468 -7.62 32.90 3.74
CA GLY A 468 -7.29 34.08 2.92
C GLY A 468 -6.05 34.87 3.38
N LEU A 469 -5.57 34.68 4.62
CA LEU A 469 -4.46 35.47 5.16
C LEU A 469 -3.10 35.13 4.54
N VAL A 470 -2.79 33.84 4.42
CA VAL A 470 -1.49 33.34 3.97
C VAL A 470 -1.69 32.30 2.87
N HIS A 471 -0.77 32.29 1.91
CA HIS A 471 -0.65 31.22 0.92
C HIS A 471 0.43 30.23 1.39
N ILE A 472 0.06 28.97 1.60
CA ILE A 472 1.00 27.87 1.85
C ILE A 472 0.47 26.66 1.12
N TYR A 473 1.28 26.03 0.26
CA TYR A 473 0.86 24.88 -0.52
C TYR A 473 0.30 23.73 0.33
N HIS A 474 -0.93 23.31 0.01
CA HIS A 474 -1.67 22.21 0.67
C HIS A 474 -1.39 20.89 -0.08
N ALA A 475 -0.32 20.20 0.29
CA ALA A 475 0.07 18.98 -0.43
C ALA A 475 -0.93 17.83 -0.25
N LEU A 476 -1.42 17.63 0.98
CA LEU A 476 -2.24 16.47 1.38
C LEU A 476 -3.72 16.79 1.66
N THR A 477 -4.01 18.00 2.13
CA THR A 477 -5.38 18.39 2.55
C THR A 477 -6.23 18.93 1.39
N TRP A 478 -5.60 19.37 0.30
CA TRP A 478 -6.28 19.99 -0.85
C TRP A 478 -7.16 19.03 -1.63
N GLY A 479 -6.65 17.82 -1.92
CA GLY A 479 -7.36 16.82 -2.72
C GLY A 479 -8.65 16.37 -2.05
N PRO A 480 -8.61 15.90 -0.79
CA PRO A 480 -9.82 15.52 -0.06
C PRO A 480 -10.82 16.68 0.05
N LEU A 481 -10.39 17.91 0.32
CA LEU A 481 -11.31 19.07 0.34
C LEU A 481 -12.01 19.26 -1.01
N MET A 482 -11.27 19.23 -2.11
CA MET A 482 -11.84 19.38 -3.46
C MET A 482 -12.79 18.23 -3.82
N ARG A 483 -12.41 17.00 -3.49
CA ARG A 483 -13.26 15.82 -3.72
C ARG A 483 -14.60 15.98 -3.00
N GLU A 484 -14.57 16.31 -1.71
CA GLU A 484 -15.81 16.39 -0.93
C GLU A 484 -16.69 17.60 -1.33
N ILE A 485 -16.11 18.73 -1.75
CA ILE A 485 -16.87 19.86 -2.30
C ILE A 485 -17.59 19.45 -3.59
N ILE A 486 -16.91 18.76 -4.49
CA ILE A 486 -17.48 18.29 -5.76
C ILE A 486 -18.53 17.21 -5.51
N TRP A 487 -18.27 16.26 -4.61
CA TRP A 487 -19.24 15.23 -4.24
C TRP A 487 -20.51 15.83 -3.65
N ALA A 488 -20.39 16.78 -2.71
CA ALA A 488 -21.54 17.41 -2.07
C ALA A 488 -22.44 18.16 -3.06
N THR A 489 -21.85 18.74 -4.11
CA THR A 489 -22.56 19.55 -5.13
C THR A 489 -23.13 18.72 -6.28
N THR A 490 -22.45 17.65 -6.67
CA THR A 490 -22.80 16.87 -7.87
C THR A 490 -23.36 15.48 -7.58
N ARG A 491 -23.08 14.93 -6.39
CA ARG A 491 -23.32 13.52 -6.02
C ARG A 491 -22.69 12.52 -6.99
N LYS A 492 -21.60 12.93 -7.65
CA LYS A 492 -20.80 12.11 -8.55
C LYS A 492 -19.34 12.20 -8.13
N GLU A 493 -18.61 11.11 -8.30
CA GLU A 493 -17.18 11.10 -8.05
C GLU A 493 -16.46 11.97 -9.06
N ILE A 494 -15.45 12.72 -8.61
CA ILE A 494 -14.67 13.60 -9.51
C ILE A 494 -13.97 12.79 -10.63
N ARG A 495 -13.61 11.52 -10.35
CA ARG A 495 -13.09 10.57 -11.34
C ARG A 495 -14.07 10.37 -12.50
N ASP A 496 -15.35 10.19 -12.18
CA ASP A 496 -16.38 9.89 -13.16
C ASP A 496 -16.78 11.15 -13.95
N ILE A 497 -16.83 12.30 -13.28
CA ILE A 497 -17.02 13.60 -13.94
C ILE A 497 -15.88 13.85 -14.93
N LEU A 498 -14.63 13.68 -14.50
CA LEU A 498 -13.47 13.85 -15.37
C LEU A 498 -13.54 12.89 -16.58
N ALA A 499 -13.84 11.60 -16.33
CA ALA A 499 -13.98 10.60 -17.38
C ALA A 499 -15.02 11.02 -18.42
N THR A 500 -16.25 11.20 -17.98
CA THR A 500 -17.41 11.37 -18.86
C THR A 500 -17.47 12.73 -19.54
N GLU A 501 -17.05 13.80 -18.87
CA GLU A 501 -17.20 15.18 -19.36
C GLU A 501 -15.99 15.68 -20.16
N ILE A 502 -14.82 15.06 -19.99
CA ILE A 502 -13.55 15.54 -20.59
C ILE A 502 -12.80 14.41 -21.31
N LEU A 503 -12.55 13.29 -20.63
CA LEU A 503 -11.62 12.27 -21.13
C LEU A 503 -12.22 11.43 -22.26
N ASP A 504 -13.38 10.81 -22.03
CA ASP A 504 -14.02 9.89 -22.99
C ASP A 504 -14.37 10.58 -24.32
N PRO A 505 -14.95 11.80 -24.33
CA PRO A 505 -15.24 12.51 -25.58
C PRO A 505 -14.00 12.85 -26.41
N LEU A 506 -12.83 12.92 -25.76
CA LEU A 506 -11.55 13.29 -26.38
C LEU A 506 -10.61 12.09 -26.58
N GLY A 507 -11.05 10.88 -26.21
CA GLY A 507 -10.33 9.62 -26.41
C GLY A 507 -9.10 9.44 -25.51
N PHE A 508 -9.14 9.95 -24.28
CA PHE A 508 -8.09 9.68 -23.29
C PHE A 508 -8.26 8.28 -22.68
N ARG A 509 -7.16 7.60 -22.37
CA ARG A 509 -7.15 6.31 -21.67
C ARG A 509 -6.70 6.45 -20.23
N TRP A 510 -5.64 7.21 -19.97
CA TRP A 510 -4.92 7.13 -18.71
C TRP A 510 -5.21 8.26 -17.73
N THR A 511 -5.35 9.51 -18.20
CA THR A 511 -5.31 10.78 -17.42
C THR A 511 -6.45 10.96 -16.39
N ASN A 512 -6.62 10.00 -15.48
CA ASN A 512 -7.68 9.98 -14.48
C ASN A 512 -7.10 9.76 -13.07
N PHE A 513 -7.90 9.99 -12.03
CA PHE A 513 -7.49 9.86 -10.63
C PHE A 513 -7.46 8.40 -10.21
N GLY A 514 -6.28 7.79 -10.14
CA GLY A 514 -6.11 6.35 -9.93
C GLY A 514 -6.43 5.50 -11.17
N VAL A 515 -6.35 4.19 -11.03
CA VAL A 515 -6.58 3.19 -12.10
C VAL A 515 -7.50 2.07 -11.65
N ALA A 516 -8.05 1.33 -12.63
CA ALA A 516 -8.74 0.08 -12.41
C ALA A 516 -7.78 -1.01 -11.88
N GLU A 517 -8.34 -2.07 -11.31
CA GLU A 517 -7.55 -3.16 -10.73
C GLU A 517 -6.75 -3.92 -11.79
N GLU A 518 -7.33 -4.17 -12.97
CA GLU A 518 -6.64 -4.82 -14.08
C GLU A 518 -5.47 -4.00 -14.65
N ASP A 519 -5.49 -2.68 -14.50
CA ASP A 519 -4.47 -1.78 -15.04
C ASP A 519 -3.28 -1.58 -14.08
N LEU A 520 -3.40 -2.00 -12.82
CA LEU A 520 -2.34 -1.85 -11.81
C LEU A 520 -0.97 -2.37 -12.29
N PRO A 521 -0.85 -3.56 -12.93
CA PRO A 521 0.45 -4.06 -13.40
C PRO A 521 1.06 -3.23 -14.53
N LEU A 522 0.25 -2.41 -15.22
CA LEU A 522 0.70 -1.57 -16.34
C LEU A 522 1.32 -0.24 -15.86
N VAL A 523 1.03 0.18 -14.63
CA VAL A 523 1.55 1.43 -14.07
C VAL A 523 2.99 1.26 -13.65
N ALA A 524 3.90 1.97 -14.34
CA ALA A 524 5.30 1.94 -13.99
C ALA A 524 5.54 2.60 -12.61
N PRO A 525 6.24 1.91 -11.70
CA PRO A 525 6.46 2.40 -10.34
C PRO A 525 7.33 3.66 -10.31
N SER A 526 7.11 4.50 -9.30
CA SER A 526 8.09 5.51 -8.94
C SER A 526 9.16 4.91 -8.03
N HIS A 527 10.37 5.46 -8.06
CA HIS A 527 11.48 4.95 -7.25
C HIS A 527 12.07 6.06 -6.40
N ALA A 528 12.31 5.79 -5.12
CA ALA A 528 13.16 6.67 -4.32
C ALA A 528 14.60 6.53 -4.84
N THR A 529 15.21 7.66 -5.19
CA THR A 529 16.59 7.72 -5.72
C THR A 529 17.41 8.73 -4.94
N GLY A 530 18.69 8.84 -5.25
CA GLY A 530 19.61 9.73 -4.55
C GLY A 530 19.79 9.40 -3.07
N ARG A 531 20.70 10.11 -2.41
CA ARG A 531 20.88 9.95 -0.96
C ARG A 531 19.72 10.58 -0.18
N PRO A 532 19.38 10.10 1.04
CA PRO A 532 18.40 10.76 1.89
C PRO A 532 18.73 12.24 2.13
N LEU A 533 17.68 13.06 2.28
CA LEU A 533 17.83 14.47 2.63
C LEU A 533 18.47 14.63 4.03
N PRO A 534 19.26 15.69 4.26
CA PRO A 534 19.77 16.02 5.59
C PRO A 534 18.64 16.11 6.64
N PRO A 535 18.87 15.73 7.91
CA PRO A 535 17.80 15.57 8.91
C PRO A 535 16.83 16.75 9.06
N VAL A 536 17.35 17.99 9.04
CA VAL A 536 16.53 19.21 9.17
C VAL A 536 15.60 19.38 7.97
N ILE A 537 16.12 19.15 6.76
CA ILE A 537 15.34 19.25 5.52
C ILE A 537 14.33 18.09 5.45
N ALA A 538 14.75 16.89 5.87
CA ALA A 538 13.87 15.72 5.96
C ALA A 538 12.70 15.95 6.94
N ALA A 539 12.94 16.59 8.10
CA ALA A 539 11.88 16.93 9.05
C ALA A 539 10.87 17.94 8.47
N ALA A 540 11.34 18.96 7.75
CA ALA A 540 10.47 19.90 7.05
C ALA A 540 9.65 19.21 5.95
N PHE A 541 10.27 18.30 5.20
CA PHE A 541 9.62 17.52 4.14
C PHE A 541 8.55 16.58 4.72
N ARG A 542 8.85 15.87 5.82
CA ARG A 542 7.88 15.03 6.55
C ARG A 542 6.65 15.83 6.98
N LYS A 543 6.84 17.06 7.47
CA LYS A 543 5.72 17.93 7.87
C LYS A 543 4.86 18.34 6.68
N ALA A 544 5.47 18.59 5.52
CA ALA A 544 4.76 19.06 4.33
C ALA A 544 4.00 17.96 3.58
N ILE A 545 4.60 16.78 3.43
CA ILE A 545 4.06 15.72 2.57
C ILE A 545 3.79 14.40 3.30
N GLY A 546 3.95 14.36 4.62
CA GLY A 546 3.65 13.19 5.46
C GLY A 546 4.78 12.18 5.64
N GLY A 547 5.92 12.36 4.95
CA GLY A 547 7.09 11.47 5.02
C GLY A 547 8.28 11.99 4.22
N THR A 548 9.38 11.24 4.18
CA THR A 548 10.48 11.45 3.21
C THR A 548 10.17 10.76 1.88
N VAL A 549 10.86 11.09 0.78
CA VAL A 549 10.68 10.36 -0.50
C VAL A 549 10.92 8.86 -0.35
N HIS A 550 11.84 8.44 0.52
CA HIS A 550 12.14 7.04 0.80
C HIS A 550 11.04 6.31 1.59
N GLU A 551 10.17 7.05 2.28
CA GLU A 551 9.03 6.48 3.02
C GLU A 551 7.74 6.55 2.21
N VAL A 552 7.54 7.65 1.48
CA VAL A 552 6.30 7.93 0.73
C VAL A 552 6.24 7.11 -0.56
N ILE A 553 7.34 6.99 -1.30
CA ILE A 553 7.31 6.32 -2.62
C ILE A 553 6.89 4.85 -2.54
N PRO A 554 7.42 4.03 -1.62
CA PRO A 554 6.94 2.66 -1.43
C PRO A 554 5.44 2.58 -1.13
N TYR A 555 4.89 3.55 -0.40
CA TYR A 555 3.45 3.61 -0.12
C TYR A 555 2.65 4.01 -1.36
N THR A 556 3.11 4.99 -2.14
CA THR A 556 2.40 5.46 -3.33
C THR A 556 2.41 4.49 -4.51
N ASN A 557 3.27 3.47 -4.47
CA ASN A 557 3.25 2.36 -5.42
C ASN A 557 2.27 1.24 -5.03
N LYS A 558 1.64 1.30 -3.85
CA LYS A 558 0.72 0.24 -3.40
C LYS A 558 -0.61 0.31 -4.16
N PRO A 559 -1.28 -0.85 -4.39
CA PRO A 559 -2.61 -0.90 -4.99
C PRO A 559 -3.63 0.04 -4.34
N LEU A 560 -3.63 0.13 -3.01
CA LEU A 560 -4.52 1.04 -2.27
C LEU A 560 -4.38 2.49 -2.78
N PHE A 561 -3.16 3.03 -2.81
CA PHE A 561 -2.93 4.41 -3.24
C PHE A 561 -3.27 4.63 -4.72
N LEU A 562 -2.95 3.67 -5.59
CA LEU A 562 -3.19 3.77 -7.02
C LEU A 562 -4.67 3.58 -7.41
N ARG A 563 -5.52 3.05 -6.52
CA ARG A 563 -6.96 2.85 -6.76
C ARG A 563 -7.87 3.85 -6.08
N THR A 564 -7.47 4.44 -4.96
CA THR A 564 -8.27 5.47 -4.26
C THR A 564 -8.48 6.72 -5.14
N ILE A 565 -9.52 7.52 -4.92
CA ILE A 565 -9.70 8.79 -5.65
C ILE A 565 -8.99 9.92 -4.90
N ILE A 566 -7.78 10.31 -5.33
CA ILE A 566 -6.98 11.35 -4.67
C ILE A 566 -6.64 12.48 -5.68
N PRO A 567 -7.54 13.46 -5.87
CA PRO A 567 -7.44 14.48 -6.93
C PRO A 567 -6.30 15.49 -6.75
N SER A 568 -5.42 15.27 -5.77
CA SER A 568 -4.20 16.04 -5.54
C SER A 568 -2.91 15.32 -5.89
N SER A 569 -2.92 13.99 -6.07
CA SER A 569 -1.67 13.21 -5.97
C SER A 569 -1.62 11.85 -6.63
N ASN A 570 -2.68 11.30 -7.20
CA ASN A 570 -2.60 9.96 -7.79
C ASN A 570 -3.18 9.85 -9.21
N THR A 571 -3.21 10.96 -9.95
CA THR A 571 -3.47 10.88 -11.39
C THR A 571 -2.45 9.99 -12.05
N VAL A 572 -2.91 8.96 -12.76
CA VAL A 572 -2.07 8.14 -13.63
C VAL A 572 -2.18 8.71 -15.05
N SER A 573 -1.08 8.79 -15.81
CA SER A 573 -1.08 9.36 -17.15
C SER A 573 0.19 8.98 -17.92
N THR A 574 0.20 9.23 -19.22
CA THR A 574 1.40 9.32 -20.07
C THR A 574 1.76 10.79 -20.32
N ALA A 575 3.00 11.06 -20.76
CA ALA A 575 3.40 12.42 -21.13
C ALA A 575 2.59 12.94 -22.33
N ASN A 576 2.27 12.06 -23.28
CA ASN A 576 1.44 12.40 -24.44
C ASN A 576 0.06 12.89 -24.02
N GLU A 577 -0.63 12.16 -23.15
CA GLU A 577 -1.94 12.59 -22.68
C GLU A 577 -1.87 13.85 -21.81
N LEU A 578 -0.88 14.01 -20.93
CA LEU A 578 -0.71 15.26 -20.18
C LEU A 578 -0.55 16.46 -21.12
N SER A 579 0.26 16.34 -22.18
CA SER A 579 0.43 17.39 -23.17
C SER A 579 -0.88 17.69 -23.92
N ARG A 580 -1.69 16.65 -24.20
CA ARG A 580 -3.00 16.78 -24.87
C ARG A 580 -4.01 17.46 -23.96
N PHE A 581 -4.01 17.16 -22.67
CA PHE A 581 -4.87 17.83 -21.69
C PHE A 581 -4.51 19.31 -21.58
N MET A 582 -3.22 19.65 -21.56
CA MET A 582 -2.79 21.06 -21.58
C MET A 582 -3.17 21.77 -22.89
N GLU A 583 -3.26 21.06 -24.02
CA GLU A 583 -3.71 21.65 -25.28
C GLU A 583 -5.17 22.12 -25.23
N ILE A 584 -6.03 21.44 -24.45
CA ILE A 584 -7.40 21.92 -24.17
C ILE A 584 -7.35 23.34 -23.59
N LEU A 585 -6.50 23.54 -22.56
CA LEU A 585 -6.38 24.82 -21.87
C LEU A 585 -5.69 25.86 -22.77
N ARG A 586 -4.62 25.48 -23.50
CA ARG A 586 -3.92 26.37 -24.43
C ARG A 586 -4.85 26.93 -25.52
N ARG A 587 -5.80 26.11 -25.99
CA ARG A 587 -6.82 26.49 -26.99
C ARG A 587 -8.03 27.23 -26.39
N GLY A 588 -7.98 27.60 -25.11
CA GLY A 588 -9.06 28.33 -24.45
C GLY A 588 -10.27 27.45 -24.13
N GLY A 589 -10.04 26.19 -23.77
CA GLY A 589 -11.06 25.28 -23.23
C GLY A 589 -11.75 24.38 -24.25
N GLU A 590 -11.20 24.19 -25.45
CA GLU A 590 -11.73 23.27 -26.46
C GLU A 590 -10.63 22.52 -27.20
N LEU A 591 -10.90 21.25 -27.46
CA LEU A 591 -10.08 20.39 -28.30
C LEU A 591 -11.00 19.53 -29.16
N ASP A 592 -10.62 19.30 -30.42
CA ASP A 592 -11.29 18.36 -31.33
C ASP A 592 -12.83 18.49 -31.41
N GLY A 593 -13.34 19.73 -31.32
CA GLY A 593 -14.78 20.04 -31.37
C GLY A 593 -15.52 19.87 -30.04
N VAL A 594 -14.86 19.43 -28.97
CA VAL A 594 -15.43 19.29 -27.62
C VAL A 594 -15.03 20.48 -26.76
N ARG A 595 -16.02 21.28 -26.35
CA ARG A 595 -15.82 22.42 -25.46
C ARG A 595 -15.99 22.01 -24.00
N ILE A 596 -14.92 22.18 -23.22
CA ILE A 596 -14.88 21.90 -21.79
C ILE A 596 -15.29 23.13 -20.99
N MET A 597 -14.80 24.31 -21.36
CA MET A 597 -15.11 25.59 -20.74
C MET A 597 -14.93 26.77 -21.70
N ALA A 598 -15.49 27.92 -21.34
CA ALA A 598 -15.34 29.16 -22.11
C ALA A 598 -13.89 29.68 -22.07
N PRO A 599 -13.39 30.32 -23.16
CA PRO A 599 -12.07 30.94 -23.17
C PRO A 599 -11.87 31.96 -22.04
N GLU A 600 -12.92 32.70 -21.67
CA GLU A 600 -12.95 33.66 -20.58
C GLU A 600 -12.65 33.00 -19.23
N THR A 601 -13.19 31.80 -18.99
CA THR A 601 -12.97 31.02 -17.78
C THR A 601 -11.52 30.57 -17.68
N VAL A 602 -10.94 30.07 -18.77
CA VAL A 602 -9.50 29.73 -18.81
C VAL A 602 -8.65 30.95 -18.51
N ARG A 603 -8.90 32.09 -19.19
CA ARG A 603 -8.16 33.34 -18.96
C ARG A 603 -8.25 33.81 -17.51
N SER A 604 -9.44 33.75 -16.92
CA SER A 604 -9.66 34.09 -15.51
C SER A 604 -8.89 33.16 -14.57
N ALA A 605 -8.93 31.84 -14.83
CA ALA A 605 -8.25 30.84 -14.02
C ALA A 605 -6.72 31.01 -13.99
N VAL A 606 -6.12 31.46 -15.10
CA VAL A 606 -4.66 31.62 -15.22
C VAL A 606 -4.18 33.06 -14.98
N THR A 607 -5.08 33.98 -14.66
CA THR A 607 -4.72 35.35 -14.27
C THR A 607 -4.06 35.33 -12.89
N GLU A 608 -2.92 36.02 -12.75
CA GLU A 608 -2.20 36.10 -11.48
C GLU A 608 -3.08 36.68 -10.37
N CYS A 609 -3.38 35.86 -9.37
CA CYS A 609 -4.22 36.24 -8.23
C CYS A 609 -3.42 36.37 -6.93
N ARG A 610 -2.10 36.12 -6.96
CA ARG A 610 -1.20 36.21 -5.81
C ARG A 610 0.12 36.83 -6.24
N ARG A 611 0.68 37.68 -5.39
CA ARG A 611 2.00 38.29 -5.61
C ARG A 611 3.09 37.23 -5.62
N LEU A 612 4.07 37.41 -6.50
CA LEU A 612 5.31 36.63 -6.51
C LEU A 612 5.99 36.63 -5.13
N ARG A 613 6.10 35.46 -4.51
CA ARG A 613 6.74 35.24 -3.19
C ARG A 613 7.42 33.88 -3.13
N PRO A 614 8.37 33.67 -2.20
CA PRO A 614 8.91 32.34 -1.91
C PRO A 614 7.80 31.33 -1.61
N ASP A 615 7.84 30.17 -2.24
CA ASP A 615 6.76 29.18 -2.18
C ASP A 615 7.27 27.78 -1.79
N SER A 616 6.57 27.10 -0.89
CA SER A 616 6.98 25.76 -0.44
C SER A 616 6.84 24.69 -1.52
N ALA A 617 5.96 24.85 -2.51
CA ALA A 617 5.80 23.92 -3.63
C ALA A 617 7.06 23.84 -4.52
N THR A 618 7.87 24.90 -4.54
CA THR A 618 9.09 25.06 -5.36
C THR A 618 10.35 25.17 -4.51
N GLY A 619 10.31 24.73 -3.25
CA GLY A 619 11.49 24.78 -2.36
C GLY A 619 11.95 26.21 -2.05
N LEU A 620 10.99 27.13 -1.85
CA LEU A 620 11.14 28.56 -1.60
C LEU A 620 11.59 29.40 -2.80
N ALA A 621 11.72 28.81 -3.99
CA ALA A 621 11.88 29.60 -5.20
C ALA A 621 10.60 30.42 -5.47
N PRO A 622 10.70 31.71 -5.87
CA PRO A 622 9.53 32.53 -6.09
C PRO A 622 8.57 31.95 -7.15
N LEU A 623 7.28 31.94 -6.85
CA LEU A 623 6.23 31.39 -7.72
C LEU A 623 5.05 32.36 -7.87
N ARG A 624 4.50 32.43 -9.09
CA ARG A 624 3.26 33.13 -9.41
C ARG A 624 2.12 32.11 -9.46
N TRP A 625 0.94 32.54 -9.02
CA TRP A 625 -0.25 31.68 -8.97
C TRP A 625 -1.45 32.34 -9.61
N GLY A 626 -2.12 31.59 -10.47
CA GLY A 626 -3.51 31.81 -10.82
C GLY A 626 -4.44 31.10 -9.84
N THR A 627 -5.69 30.93 -10.23
CA THR A 627 -6.71 30.25 -9.44
C THR A 627 -6.59 28.74 -9.68
N GLY A 628 -5.64 28.09 -9.00
CA GLY A 628 -5.38 26.63 -9.10
C GLY A 628 -4.24 26.24 -10.04
N PHE A 629 -3.68 27.20 -10.78
CA PHE A 629 -2.57 26.99 -11.70
C PHE A 629 -1.30 27.71 -11.24
N MET A 630 -0.16 27.04 -11.33
CA MET A 630 1.15 27.67 -11.24
C MET A 630 1.43 28.45 -12.51
N LEU A 631 2.01 29.63 -12.41
CA LEU A 631 2.34 30.48 -13.56
C LEU A 631 3.86 30.63 -13.72
N GLY A 632 4.31 30.73 -14.96
CA GLY A 632 5.70 31.00 -15.31
C GLY A 632 6.08 32.47 -15.13
N SER A 633 7.35 32.79 -15.35
CA SER A 633 7.85 34.17 -15.38
C SER A 633 9.10 34.27 -16.26
N ASN A 634 9.63 35.48 -16.41
CA ASN A 634 10.86 35.70 -17.16
C ASN A 634 12.09 35.11 -16.45
N ARG A 635 12.19 35.23 -15.13
CA ARG A 635 13.43 34.95 -14.38
C ARG A 635 13.35 33.71 -13.49
N PHE A 636 12.20 33.49 -12.84
CA PHE A 636 11.98 32.43 -11.85
C PHE A 636 10.68 31.69 -12.17
N GLY A 637 10.69 30.36 -12.25
CA GLY A 637 9.43 29.68 -12.49
C GLY A 637 9.55 28.19 -12.78
N PRO A 638 8.41 27.49 -12.74
CA PRO A 638 8.36 26.04 -12.86
C PRO A 638 8.59 25.54 -14.29
N PHE A 639 8.39 26.38 -15.32
CA PHE A 639 8.31 25.95 -16.74
C PHE A 639 9.46 26.44 -17.63
N GLY A 640 10.57 26.88 -17.03
CA GLY A 640 11.73 27.40 -17.76
C GLY A 640 11.82 28.93 -17.69
N ARG A 641 12.94 29.47 -18.18
CA ARG A 641 13.15 30.93 -18.27
C ARG A 641 12.39 31.53 -19.45
N ASN A 642 12.08 32.82 -19.36
CA ASN A 642 11.39 33.59 -20.39
C ASN A 642 10.02 33.01 -20.78
N ALA A 643 9.29 32.47 -19.81
CA ALA A 643 7.97 31.85 -20.03
C ALA A 643 6.88 32.53 -19.18
N PRO A 644 6.63 33.85 -19.34
CA PRO A 644 5.68 34.58 -18.49
C PRO A 644 4.20 34.22 -18.73
N ALA A 645 3.88 33.70 -19.92
CA ALA A 645 2.55 33.23 -20.31
C ALA A 645 2.31 31.75 -19.99
N ALA A 646 3.35 31.00 -19.61
CA ALA A 646 3.20 29.59 -19.29
C ALA A 646 2.37 29.38 -18.02
N PHE A 647 1.50 28.39 -18.01
CA PHE A 647 0.72 27.99 -16.84
C PHE A 647 0.48 26.48 -16.81
N GLY A 648 0.33 25.92 -15.61
CA GLY A 648 0.16 24.48 -15.43
C GLY A 648 0.38 24.06 -13.99
N HIS A 649 0.98 22.89 -13.77
CA HIS A 649 1.31 22.44 -12.42
C HIS A 649 2.52 21.49 -12.39
N LEU A 650 3.27 21.52 -11.29
CA LEU A 650 4.34 20.56 -11.01
C LEU A 650 3.79 19.28 -10.38
N GLY A 651 4.37 18.13 -10.72
CA GLY A 651 4.22 16.90 -9.97
C GLY A 651 5.29 16.76 -8.88
N LEU A 652 5.30 15.61 -8.19
CA LEU A 652 6.30 15.32 -7.18
C LEU A 652 7.66 15.12 -7.87
N VAL A 653 8.63 15.99 -7.54
CA VAL A 653 10.03 15.97 -8.01
C VAL A 653 10.17 15.88 -9.55
N ASN A 654 10.44 17.01 -10.18
CA ASN A 654 10.80 17.14 -11.61
C ASN A 654 9.75 16.61 -12.63
N ILE A 655 8.51 16.35 -12.18
CA ILE A 655 7.36 16.15 -13.07
C ILE A 655 6.74 17.52 -13.33
N ALA A 656 6.32 17.78 -14.56
CA ALA A 656 5.63 19.03 -14.91
C ALA A 656 4.67 18.82 -16.08
N THR A 657 3.57 19.55 -16.06
CA THR A 657 2.66 19.69 -17.20
C THR A 657 2.25 21.15 -17.32
N TRP A 658 2.31 21.71 -18.53
CA TRP A 658 1.99 23.11 -18.75
C TRP A 658 1.60 23.42 -20.19
N ALA A 659 0.89 24.54 -20.36
CA ALA A 659 0.67 25.21 -21.63
C ALA A 659 1.45 26.54 -21.66
N ASP A 660 1.88 26.99 -22.83
CA ASP A 660 2.40 28.34 -23.07
C ASP A 660 1.76 28.89 -24.36
N PRO A 661 0.68 29.69 -24.23
CA PRO A 661 -0.05 30.22 -25.38
C PRO A 661 0.79 31.07 -26.32
N ASP A 662 1.74 31.86 -25.80
CA ASP A 662 2.59 32.77 -26.60
C ASP A 662 3.53 31.99 -27.52
N ARG A 663 3.88 30.76 -27.11
CA ARG A 663 4.72 29.83 -27.87
C ARG A 663 3.92 28.77 -28.63
N GLY A 664 2.60 28.74 -28.46
CA GLY A 664 1.78 27.65 -28.99
C GLY A 664 2.13 26.28 -28.39
N LEU A 665 2.67 26.23 -27.17
CA LEU A 665 3.17 24.99 -26.57
C LEU A 665 2.19 24.34 -25.60
N SER A 666 2.18 23.00 -25.60
CA SER A 666 1.60 22.17 -24.55
C SER A 666 2.54 21.01 -24.24
N VAL A 667 2.91 20.82 -22.98
CA VAL A 667 4.01 19.91 -22.60
C VAL A 667 3.60 18.99 -21.46
N GLY A 668 3.93 17.70 -21.60
CA GLY A 668 3.91 16.71 -20.53
C GLY A 668 5.34 16.19 -20.29
N LEU A 669 5.81 16.27 -19.05
CA LEU A 669 7.15 15.81 -18.65
C LEU A 669 7.04 14.95 -17.39
N ILE A 670 7.34 13.66 -17.53
CA ILE A 670 7.21 12.65 -16.49
C ILE A 670 8.57 12.01 -16.23
N ASN A 671 8.83 11.65 -14.97
CA ASN A 671 9.96 10.81 -14.59
C ASN A 671 9.51 9.81 -13.51
N SER A 672 10.23 8.69 -13.38
CA SER A 672 9.95 7.70 -12.33
C SER A 672 10.79 7.92 -11.05
N GLY A 673 11.99 8.47 -11.15
CA GLY A 673 12.89 8.61 -9.98
C GLY A 673 12.63 9.87 -9.13
N LYS A 674 12.63 9.71 -7.81
CA LYS A 674 12.30 10.75 -6.83
C LYS A 674 13.50 10.95 -5.91
N PRO A 675 14.50 11.75 -6.35
CA PRO A 675 15.73 11.92 -5.60
C PRO A 675 15.50 12.58 -4.24
N GLY A 676 16.15 12.08 -3.20
CA GLY A 676 16.32 12.81 -1.94
C GLY A 676 17.26 13.99 -2.13
N ARG A 677 18.55 13.72 -2.25
CA ARG A 677 19.59 14.68 -2.67
C ARG A 677 19.97 14.42 -4.12
N ASP A 678 19.87 15.46 -4.95
CA ASP A 678 20.27 15.43 -6.35
C ASP A 678 21.42 16.43 -6.61
N PRO A 679 22.69 15.98 -6.71
CA PRO A 679 23.81 16.84 -7.10
C PRO A 679 23.70 17.40 -8.53
N ASP A 680 22.91 16.77 -9.40
CA ASP A 680 22.76 17.10 -10.82
C ASP A 680 21.43 17.82 -11.12
N ALA A 681 20.72 18.34 -10.11
CA ALA A 681 19.40 18.98 -10.26
C ALA A 681 19.35 20.12 -11.30
N LYS A 682 20.50 20.74 -11.60
CA LYS A 682 20.64 21.77 -12.65
C LYS A 682 20.35 21.23 -14.06
N ARG A 683 20.50 19.93 -14.31
CA ARG A 683 20.22 19.33 -15.63
C ARG A 683 18.73 19.36 -15.98
N TYR A 684 17.85 19.15 -15.00
CA TYR A 684 16.40 19.35 -15.18
C TYR A 684 16.07 20.80 -15.55
N VAL A 685 16.74 21.77 -14.89
CA VAL A 685 16.58 23.20 -15.22
C VAL A 685 17.09 23.49 -16.63
N ALA A 686 18.19 22.87 -17.06
CA ALA A 686 18.72 23.01 -18.40
C ALA A 686 17.74 22.50 -19.46
N LEU A 687 17.10 21.34 -19.25
CA LEU A 687 16.06 20.83 -20.15
C LEU A 687 14.91 21.84 -20.32
N LYS A 688 14.34 22.35 -19.22
CA LYS A 688 13.25 23.32 -19.32
C LYS A 688 13.67 24.60 -20.06
N ASN A 689 14.89 25.08 -19.84
CA ASN A 689 15.41 26.24 -20.55
C ASN A 689 15.69 25.94 -22.03
N ALA A 690 16.09 24.72 -22.37
CA ALA A 690 16.23 24.30 -23.76
C ALA A 690 14.87 24.33 -24.46
N ILE A 691 13.81 23.81 -23.84
CA ILE A 691 12.44 23.88 -24.41
C ILE A 691 12.05 25.34 -24.73
N THR A 692 12.27 26.28 -23.80
CA THR A 692 11.89 27.68 -24.03
C THR A 692 12.85 28.44 -24.95
N ALA A 693 14.11 28.02 -25.07
CA ALA A 693 15.07 28.63 -25.99
C ALA A 693 14.85 28.16 -27.44
N GLU A 694 14.59 26.87 -27.63
CA GLU A 694 14.45 26.23 -28.93
C GLU A 694 13.08 26.49 -29.59
N ILE A 695 12.07 26.85 -28.79
CA ILE A 695 10.72 27.17 -29.30
C ILE A 695 10.35 28.58 -28.81
N PRO A 696 10.88 29.66 -29.44
CA PRO A 696 10.67 31.05 -29.05
C PRO A 696 9.18 31.46 -29.08
N PRO A 697 8.76 32.52 -28.34
CA PRO A 697 7.40 33.02 -28.47
C PRO A 697 7.20 33.62 -29.86
N LYS A 698 5.96 33.64 -30.35
CA LYS A 698 5.65 34.34 -31.60
C LYS A 698 6.04 35.81 -31.47
N THR A 699 6.89 36.29 -32.37
CA THR A 699 7.09 37.73 -32.54
C THR A 699 5.76 38.35 -32.94
N VAL A 700 5.28 39.29 -32.14
CA VAL A 700 4.18 40.18 -32.54
C VAL A 700 4.74 41.05 -33.66
N GLU A 701 4.42 40.74 -34.91
CA GLU A 701 4.56 41.68 -36.04
C GLU A 701 3.48 42.77 -35.95
#